data_AF-A0A8C2M3Z2-F1
#
_entry.id   AF-A0A8C2M3Z2-F1
#
_cell.length_a   1.000
_cell.length_b   1.000
_cell.length_c   1.000
_cell.angle_alpha   90.00
_cell.angle_beta   90.00
_cell.angle_gamma   90.00
#
_symmetry.space_group_name_H-M   'P 1'
#
loop_
_entity.id
_entity.type
_entity.pdbx_description
1 polymer ?
#
loop_
_entity_poly.entity_id
_entity_poly.type
_entity_poly.pdbx_seq_one_letter_code
_entity_poly.pdbx_strand_id
1 'polypeptide(L)'
;MSQWNQVQQLEIKFLEQVDQFYDDNFPMEIRHLLAQWIEHQDWEVASNNETMATILLQNLLIQLDEQLGRVSKEKNLLLIHNLKRIRKVLQGKFHGNPMHVAVVISNCLREERRILAAANMPIQGPLEKSLQSSSVSERQRNVEHKVAAIKNSVQMTEQDTKYLEDLQDEFDYRYKTIQTMDQGDKNSILMNQEVLTLQEMLNSLDFKRKEVLSKMTQIVNESDLLMNTMLTEELQDWKRRQQIACIGGPLHNGLDQLQNCFTLLAESLFQLRRQLEKLEEQSTKMTYEGDPIPTQRAHLLERATFLIYNLFKNSFVVERQPCMPTHPQRPMVLKTLIQFTAKLRLLIKLPELNYQVKVKASIDNNRRFVLCGTQVKAMSIEESSNGSLSVEFRHLQPKEMKSSAGSKGNEGCHMVTEELHSIAFETQICLYGLTIDLETSSLPVVMISNVSQLPNAWAAIIWYNVSTNDCQNLVFFNNPPSVTLSQLLEVMSWQFSSYVGRGLNSDQLNMLAEKLTVQSNYSDGHLTWAKFCKEHLPGKPFTFWTWLEAILDLIKKHILPLWIDGYVMGFVSKEKERLLLKDKMPGTFLLRFSESHLGGITFTWVDHSENGEVRFHSVEPYNKGRLSALPFADILRDYKVIMAENIPENPLKYLYPDIPKDKAFGKHYSSQPCEVSRPTERGDKGYVPSVFIPISTIRSDSMEPQSPSDLLPMSPSVYAVLRENLSPATIETASSQYS
;
A
#
# COMPACT_ATOMS: atom_id res chain seq x y z
N MET A 1 -3.66 -29.72 -6.75
CA MET A 1 -2.57 -28.85 -7.25
C MET A 1 -1.93 -28.22 -6.02
N SER A 2 -0.60 -28.26 -5.87
CA SER A 2 0.07 -27.65 -4.71
C SER A 2 -0.13 -26.13 -4.69
N GLN A 3 -0.08 -25.54 -3.50
CA GLN A 3 -0.16 -24.09 -3.31
C GLN A 3 0.93 -23.37 -4.11
N TRP A 4 2.15 -23.91 -4.14
CA TRP A 4 3.25 -23.33 -4.92
C TRP A 4 2.97 -23.27 -6.42
N ASN A 5 2.33 -24.30 -6.98
CA ASN A 5 2.00 -24.32 -8.40
C ASN A 5 0.96 -23.24 -8.75
N GLN A 6 0.06 -22.92 -7.82
CA GLN A 6 -0.89 -21.81 -8.02
C GLN A 6 -0.16 -20.47 -7.96
N VAL A 7 0.79 -20.31 -7.02
CA VAL A 7 1.61 -19.08 -6.90
C VAL A 7 2.39 -18.82 -8.18
N GLN A 8 3.00 -19.84 -8.77
CA GLN A 8 3.79 -19.70 -10.00
C GLN A 8 2.98 -19.29 -11.24
N GLN A 9 1.65 -19.42 -11.20
CA GLN A 9 0.75 -19.03 -12.30
C GLN A 9 0.22 -17.60 -12.16
N LEU A 10 0.61 -16.88 -11.10
CA LEU A 10 0.17 -15.51 -10.86
C LEU A 10 0.81 -14.52 -11.83
N GLU A 11 0.14 -13.38 -12.04
CA GLU A 11 0.71 -12.24 -12.76
C GLU A 11 1.97 -11.70 -12.05
N ILE A 12 2.89 -11.11 -12.83
CA ILE A 12 4.19 -10.60 -12.36
C ILE A 12 4.05 -9.72 -11.11
N LYS A 13 3.03 -8.85 -11.05
CA LYS A 13 2.75 -7.95 -9.91
C LYS A 13 2.54 -8.68 -8.57
N PHE A 14 2.04 -9.91 -8.60
CA PHE A 14 1.87 -10.74 -7.41
C PHE A 14 3.11 -11.59 -7.14
N LEU A 15 3.82 -12.02 -8.18
CA LEU A 15 5.10 -12.72 -8.04
C LEU A 15 6.16 -11.83 -7.36
N GLU A 16 6.19 -10.53 -7.67
CA GLU A 16 7.04 -9.56 -6.97
C GLU A 16 6.70 -9.44 -5.48
N GLN A 17 5.42 -9.53 -5.10
CA GLN A 17 5.03 -9.57 -3.68
C GLN A 17 5.50 -10.85 -3.01
N VAL A 18 5.50 -11.98 -3.74
CA VAL A 18 6.04 -13.25 -3.25
C VAL A 18 7.54 -13.13 -3.00
N ASP A 19 8.28 -12.55 -3.94
CA ASP A 19 9.72 -12.34 -3.83
C ASP A 19 10.13 -11.53 -2.59
N GLN A 20 9.34 -10.50 -2.24
CA GLN A 20 9.67 -9.58 -1.13
C GLN A 20 9.72 -10.21 0.26
N PHE A 21 9.06 -11.35 0.51
CA PHE A 21 9.07 -12.01 1.83
C PHE A 21 9.89 -13.31 1.88
N TYR A 22 10.45 -13.76 0.75
CA TYR A 22 11.40 -14.85 0.72
C TYR A 22 12.82 -14.29 0.85
N ASP A 23 13.49 -14.61 1.95
CA ASP A 23 14.82 -14.09 2.29
C ASP A 23 15.74 -15.19 2.83
N ASP A 24 16.91 -14.80 3.36
CA ASP A 24 17.87 -15.73 3.97
C ASP A 24 17.35 -16.43 5.25
N ASN A 25 16.18 -16.06 5.79
CA ASN A 25 15.51 -16.82 6.86
C ASN A 25 14.88 -18.10 6.31
N PHE A 26 14.24 -18.03 5.15
CA PHE A 26 13.66 -19.19 4.48
C PHE A 26 13.82 -19.06 2.96
N PRO A 27 14.87 -19.66 2.38
CA PRO A 27 15.19 -19.50 0.96
C PRO A 27 14.13 -20.07 0.02
N MET A 28 13.80 -19.33 -1.03
CA MET A 28 12.79 -19.71 -2.03
C MET A 28 13.13 -21.04 -2.73
N GLU A 29 14.40 -21.39 -2.85
CA GLU A 29 14.83 -22.67 -3.45
C GLU A 29 14.32 -23.87 -2.65
N ILE A 30 14.29 -23.78 -1.32
CA ILE A 30 13.74 -24.84 -0.47
C ILE A 30 12.23 -24.92 -0.67
N ARG A 31 11.57 -23.75 -0.64
CA ARG A 31 10.13 -23.64 -0.85
C ARG A 31 9.72 -24.29 -2.19
N HIS A 32 10.51 -24.05 -3.24
CA HIS A 32 10.25 -24.57 -4.58
C HIS A 32 10.49 -26.08 -4.68
N LEU A 33 11.65 -26.57 -4.22
CA LEU A 33 12.03 -27.98 -4.37
C LEU A 33 11.26 -28.93 -3.45
N LEU A 34 10.91 -28.47 -2.25
CA LEU A 34 10.19 -29.26 -1.25
C LEU A 34 8.72 -28.86 -1.11
N ALA A 35 8.16 -28.19 -2.11
CA ALA A 35 6.85 -27.57 -2.04
C ALA A 35 5.76 -28.51 -1.51
N GLN A 36 5.66 -29.70 -2.10
CA GLN A 36 4.67 -30.70 -1.68
C GLN A 36 4.90 -31.13 -0.24
N TRP A 37 6.13 -31.49 0.15
CA TRP A 37 6.40 -31.97 1.51
C TRP A 37 6.07 -30.91 2.56
N ILE A 38 6.48 -29.66 2.31
CA ILE A 38 6.27 -28.52 3.21
C ILE A 38 4.77 -28.25 3.41
N GLU A 39 3.98 -28.27 2.33
CA GLU A 39 2.54 -28.00 2.39
C GLU A 39 1.74 -29.07 3.15
N HIS A 40 2.28 -30.29 3.32
CA HIS A 40 1.60 -31.38 4.05
C HIS A 40 1.89 -31.38 5.56
N GLN A 41 2.85 -30.58 6.05
CA GLN A 41 3.16 -30.52 7.48
C GLN A 41 2.33 -29.45 8.19
N ASP A 42 2.05 -29.68 9.47
CA ASP A 42 1.34 -28.73 10.33
C ASP A 42 2.31 -27.78 11.05
N TRP A 43 2.78 -26.77 10.31
CA TRP A 43 3.73 -25.78 10.82
C TRP A 43 3.13 -24.85 11.87
N GLU A 44 1.81 -24.63 11.86
CA GLU A 44 1.13 -23.80 12.86
C GLU A 44 1.15 -24.49 14.23
N VAL A 45 0.86 -25.80 14.29
CA VAL A 45 0.99 -26.56 15.54
C VAL A 45 2.44 -26.66 15.99
N ALA A 46 3.36 -26.91 15.05
CA ALA A 46 4.79 -26.97 15.36
C ALA A 46 5.32 -25.63 15.89
N SER A 47 4.76 -24.49 15.49
CA SER A 47 5.15 -23.17 16.01
C SER A 47 4.87 -22.98 17.50
N ASN A 48 4.03 -23.85 18.10
CA ASN A 48 3.66 -23.84 19.51
C ASN A 48 4.12 -25.11 20.28
N ASN A 49 4.85 -26.02 19.62
CA ASN A 49 5.34 -27.27 20.22
C ASN A 49 6.80 -27.57 19.82
N GLU A 50 7.71 -27.43 20.78
CA GLU A 50 9.17 -27.57 20.55
C GLU A 50 9.58 -28.96 20.07
N THR A 51 8.93 -30.02 20.58
CA THR A 51 9.23 -31.40 20.18
C THR A 51 8.85 -31.65 18.72
N MET A 52 7.67 -31.18 18.32
CA MET A 52 7.20 -31.28 16.95
C MET A 52 8.04 -30.43 16.00
N ALA A 53 8.39 -29.20 16.41
CA ALA A 53 9.27 -28.33 15.64
C ALA A 53 10.65 -28.96 15.43
N THR A 54 11.20 -29.62 16.45
CA THR A 54 12.50 -30.31 16.36
C THR A 54 12.43 -31.47 15.37
N ILE A 55 11.37 -32.28 15.42
CA ILE A 55 11.15 -33.39 14.48
C ILE A 55 10.99 -32.87 13.06
N LEU A 56 10.19 -31.83 12.84
CA LEU A 56 9.98 -31.25 11.51
C LEU A 56 11.27 -30.61 10.95
N LEU A 57 12.08 -29.95 11.79
CA LEU A 57 13.37 -29.42 11.37
C LEU A 57 14.32 -30.55 10.93
N GLN A 58 14.40 -31.64 11.69
CA GLN A 58 15.21 -32.80 11.31
C GLN A 58 14.71 -33.41 9.99
N ASN A 59 13.40 -33.59 9.84
CA ASN A 59 12.82 -34.12 8.61
C ASN A 59 13.04 -33.20 7.41
N LEU A 60 12.98 -31.88 7.60
CA LEU A 60 13.30 -30.90 6.55
C LEU A 60 14.76 -31.04 6.09
N LEU A 61 15.70 -31.22 7.02
CA LEU A 61 17.11 -31.43 6.68
C LEU A 61 17.34 -32.76 5.93
N ILE A 62 16.61 -33.81 6.28
CA ILE A 62 16.64 -35.10 5.57
C ILE A 62 16.12 -34.91 4.14
N GLN A 63 14.98 -34.23 3.96
CA GLN A 63 14.42 -33.94 2.64
C GLN A 63 15.38 -33.09 1.78
N LEU A 64 16.09 -32.14 2.38
CA LEU A 64 17.13 -31.38 1.70
C LEU A 64 18.32 -32.24 1.25
N ASP A 65 18.74 -33.23 2.05
CA ASP A 65 19.79 -34.18 1.65
C ASP A 65 19.36 -35.06 0.49
N GLU A 66 18.11 -35.53 0.51
CA GLU A 66 17.55 -36.31 -0.60
C GLU A 66 17.54 -35.51 -1.90
N GLN A 67 17.13 -34.23 -1.85
CA GLN A 67 17.17 -33.33 -3.02
C GLN A 67 18.60 -33.04 -3.46
N LEU A 68 19.51 -32.79 -2.52
CA LEU A 68 20.93 -32.61 -2.84
C LEU A 68 21.49 -33.85 -3.56
N GLY A 69 21.10 -35.05 -3.13
CA GLY A 69 21.44 -36.32 -3.78
C GLY A 69 20.88 -36.45 -5.20
N ARG A 70 19.66 -35.97 -5.45
CA ARG A 70 19.04 -35.94 -6.79
C ARG A 70 19.76 -34.94 -7.71
N VAL A 71 19.91 -33.69 -7.27
CA VAL A 71 20.57 -32.62 -8.04
C VAL A 71 22.04 -32.94 -8.32
N SER A 72 22.72 -33.64 -7.42
CA SER A 72 24.10 -34.11 -7.63
C SER A 72 24.21 -35.10 -8.80
N LYS A 73 23.17 -35.90 -9.06
CA LYS A 73 23.12 -36.80 -10.24
C LYS A 73 22.92 -36.02 -11.54
N GLU A 74 22.20 -34.89 -11.48
CA GLU A 74 21.95 -33.99 -12.60
C GLU A 74 23.13 -33.07 -12.94
N LYS A 75 24.19 -33.06 -12.10
CA LYS A 75 25.42 -32.25 -12.26
C LYS A 75 25.18 -30.73 -12.30
N ASN A 76 24.11 -30.23 -11.70
CA ASN A 76 23.86 -28.79 -11.60
C ASN A 76 24.73 -28.16 -10.49
N LEU A 77 25.95 -27.75 -10.84
CA LEU A 77 26.93 -27.23 -9.88
C LEU A 77 26.42 -26.05 -9.05
N LEU A 78 25.67 -25.13 -9.66
CA LEU A 78 25.11 -23.95 -9.00
C LEU A 78 24.09 -24.36 -7.93
N LEU A 79 23.14 -25.24 -8.28
CA LEU A 79 22.10 -25.68 -7.35
C LEU A 79 22.70 -26.55 -6.23
N ILE A 80 23.70 -27.38 -6.53
CA ILE A 80 24.45 -28.14 -5.50
C ILE A 80 25.12 -27.18 -4.51
N HIS A 81 25.80 -26.14 -5.00
CA HIS A 81 26.45 -25.15 -4.15
C HIS A 81 25.43 -24.41 -3.27
N ASN A 82 24.33 -23.95 -3.85
CA ASN A 82 23.27 -23.24 -3.14
C ASN A 82 22.62 -24.12 -2.06
N LEU A 83 22.25 -25.37 -2.38
CA LEU A 83 21.66 -26.30 -1.41
C LEU A 83 22.60 -26.64 -0.26
N LYS A 84 23.91 -26.82 -0.51
CA LYS A 84 24.91 -27.01 0.55
C LYS A 84 25.01 -25.79 1.46
N ARG A 85 25.02 -24.59 0.88
CA ARG A 85 25.04 -23.32 1.63
C ARG A 85 23.78 -23.19 2.50
N ILE A 86 22.62 -23.39 1.89
CA ILE A 86 21.31 -23.29 2.54
C ILE A 86 21.19 -24.29 3.70
N ARG A 87 21.57 -25.55 3.49
CA ARG A 87 21.58 -26.59 4.54
C ARG A 87 22.39 -26.13 5.76
N LYS A 88 23.60 -25.59 5.53
CA LYS A 88 24.47 -25.09 6.59
C LYS A 88 23.85 -23.91 7.34
N VAL A 89 23.21 -22.99 6.60
CA VAL A 89 22.52 -21.82 7.18
C VAL A 89 21.32 -22.26 8.03
N LEU A 90 20.45 -23.13 7.51
CA LEU A 90 19.29 -23.62 8.25
C LEU A 90 19.71 -24.35 9.54
N GLN A 91 20.70 -25.23 9.45
CA GLN A 91 21.20 -25.95 10.60
C GLN A 91 21.82 -25.00 11.63
N GLY A 92 22.68 -24.06 11.21
CA GLY A 92 23.28 -23.10 12.13
C GLY A 92 22.27 -22.15 12.79
N LYS A 93 21.25 -21.72 12.06
CA LYS A 93 20.30 -20.69 12.49
C LYS A 93 19.16 -21.22 13.36
N PHE A 94 18.67 -22.43 13.07
CA PHE A 94 17.46 -22.96 13.71
C PHE A 94 17.70 -24.13 14.66
N HIS A 95 18.91 -24.72 14.71
CA HIS A 95 19.19 -25.84 15.62
C HIS A 95 19.01 -25.46 17.10
N GLY A 96 19.35 -24.22 17.47
CA GLY A 96 19.14 -23.71 18.84
C GLY A 96 17.73 -23.19 19.11
N ASN A 97 16.88 -23.06 18.09
CA ASN A 97 15.49 -22.62 18.23
C ASN A 97 14.61 -23.19 17.09
N PRO A 98 14.22 -24.48 17.16
CA PRO A 98 13.44 -25.13 16.10
C PRO A 98 12.04 -24.51 15.92
N MET A 99 11.49 -23.94 16.97
CA MET A 99 10.19 -23.25 16.93
C MET A 99 10.19 -22.07 15.96
N HIS A 100 11.33 -21.36 15.88
CA HIS A 100 11.47 -20.23 14.98
C HIS A 100 11.36 -20.65 13.50
N VAL A 101 11.85 -21.83 13.10
CA VAL A 101 11.69 -22.30 11.70
C VAL A 101 10.22 -22.58 11.39
N ALA A 102 9.48 -23.15 12.34
CA ALA A 102 8.07 -23.43 12.17
C ALA A 102 7.24 -22.16 12.03
N VAL A 103 7.54 -21.13 12.84
CA VAL A 103 6.94 -19.79 12.73
C VAL A 103 7.21 -19.18 11.35
N VAL A 104 8.47 -19.23 10.87
CA VAL A 104 8.85 -18.64 9.58
C VAL A 104 8.12 -19.33 8.43
N ILE A 105 8.16 -20.67 8.36
CA ILE A 105 7.52 -21.43 7.27
C ILE A 105 5.99 -21.23 7.31
N SER A 106 5.39 -21.27 8.51
CA SER A 106 3.95 -21.01 8.69
C SER A 106 3.56 -19.63 8.16
N ASN A 107 4.34 -18.59 8.51
CA ASN A 107 4.11 -17.23 8.04
C ASN A 107 4.22 -17.12 6.50
N CYS A 108 5.23 -17.74 5.88
CA CYS A 108 5.40 -17.76 4.42
C CYS A 108 4.20 -18.41 3.72
N LEU A 109 3.76 -19.59 4.19
CA LEU A 109 2.61 -20.29 3.62
C LEU A 109 1.31 -19.52 3.82
N ARG A 110 1.16 -18.78 4.92
CA ARG A 110 0.01 -17.92 5.18
C ARG A 110 0.00 -16.69 4.25
N GLU A 111 1.16 -16.09 4.02
CA GLU A 111 1.29 -14.93 3.13
C GLU A 111 1.05 -15.30 1.66
N GLU A 112 1.54 -16.46 1.21
CA GLU A 112 1.18 -17.01 -0.09
C GLU A 112 -0.33 -17.20 -0.27
N ARG A 113 -1.01 -17.80 0.72
CA ARG A 113 -2.48 -17.94 0.70
C ARG A 113 -3.17 -16.58 0.65
N ARG A 114 -2.63 -15.58 1.36
CA ARG A 114 -3.12 -14.21 1.30
C ARG A 114 -3.04 -13.63 -0.12
N ILE A 115 -1.90 -13.80 -0.78
CA ILE A 115 -1.67 -13.31 -2.15
C ILE A 115 -2.56 -14.05 -3.14
N LEU A 116 -2.68 -15.37 -3.04
CA LEU A 116 -3.59 -16.16 -3.87
C LEU A 116 -5.05 -15.72 -3.69
N ALA A 117 -5.47 -15.49 -2.45
CA ALA A 117 -6.82 -14.99 -2.16
C ALA A 117 -7.03 -13.60 -2.77
N ALA A 118 -6.03 -12.72 -2.71
CA ALA A 118 -6.09 -11.39 -3.32
C ALA A 118 -6.12 -11.47 -4.87
N ALA A 119 -5.33 -12.35 -5.48
CA ALA A 119 -5.26 -12.51 -6.93
C ALA A 119 -6.52 -13.12 -7.55
N ASN A 120 -7.24 -13.96 -6.79
CA ASN A 120 -8.49 -14.55 -7.23
C ASN A 120 -9.70 -13.61 -7.07
N MET A 121 -9.52 -12.42 -6.49
CA MET A 121 -10.59 -11.43 -6.43
C MET A 121 -10.77 -10.78 -7.81
N PRO A 122 -12.02 -10.69 -8.33
CA PRO A 122 -12.27 -9.97 -9.57
C PRO A 122 -11.94 -8.48 -9.38
N ILE A 123 -11.52 -7.82 -10.47
CA ILE A 123 -11.25 -6.37 -10.48
C ILE A 123 -12.45 -5.64 -9.88
N GLN A 124 -12.18 -4.89 -8.82
CA GLN A 124 -13.20 -4.32 -7.96
C GLN A 124 -13.53 -2.95 -8.53
N GLY A 125 -14.70 -2.80 -9.15
CA GLY A 125 -15.25 -1.49 -9.50
C GLY A 125 -14.57 -0.71 -10.65
N PRO A 126 -15.06 0.52 -10.94
CA PRO A 126 -14.60 1.35 -12.05
C PRO A 126 -13.24 2.02 -11.82
N LEU A 127 -12.88 2.30 -10.56
CA LEU A 127 -11.66 3.07 -10.25
C LEU A 127 -10.42 2.19 -10.50
N GLU A 128 -10.42 0.93 -10.07
CA GLU A 128 -9.37 -0.05 -10.33
C GLU A 128 -9.20 -0.34 -11.82
N LYS A 129 -10.32 -0.45 -12.55
CA LYS A 129 -10.31 -0.66 -14.01
C LYS A 129 -9.64 0.48 -14.76
N SER A 130 -9.91 1.73 -14.35
CA SER A 130 -9.28 2.91 -14.95
C SER A 130 -7.76 2.87 -14.76
N LEU A 131 -7.31 2.54 -13.55
CA LEU A 131 -5.90 2.51 -13.16
C LEU A 131 -5.09 1.37 -13.79
N GLN A 132 -5.75 0.28 -14.20
CA GLN A 132 -5.11 -0.92 -14.80
C GLN A 132 -5.37 -1.06 -16.31
N SER A 133 -5.87 -0.02 -16.97
CA SER A 133 -6.22 -0.08 -18.39
C SER A 133 -5.01 -0.24 -19.32
N SER A 134 -5.17 -1.00 -20.41
CA SER A 134 -4.11 -1.23 -21.41
C SER A 134 -3.62 0.07 -22.08
N SER A 135 -4.49 1.08 -22.15
CA SER A 135 -4.17 2.42 -22.64
C SER A 135 -3.09 3.12 -21.84
N VAL A 136 -3.01 2.89 -20.52
CA VAL A 136 -1.96 3.49 -19.66
C VAL A 136 -0.59 2.92 -20.03
N SER A 137 -0.49 1.60 -20.26
CA SER A 137 0.78 0.98 -20.66
C SER A 137 1.24 1.41 -22.05
N GLU A 138 0.31 1.57 -23.01
CA GLU A 138 0.63 2.06 -24.35
C GLU A 138 1.11 3.51 -24.34
N ARG A 139 0.42 4.36 -23.57
CA ARG A 139 0.79 5.77 -23.37
C ARG A 139 2.20 5.89 -22.79
N GLN A 140 2.52 5.07 -21.80
CA GLN A 140 3.84 5.07 -21.17
C GLN A 140 4.97 4.68 -22.12
N ARG A 141 4.77 3.64 -22.96
CA ARG A 141 5.74 3.25 -24.00
C ARG A 141 5.95 4.36 -25.03
N ASN A 142 4.88 5.07 -25.41
CA ASN A 142 4.98 6.19 -26.33
C ASN A 142 5.87 7.32 -25.76
N VAL A 143 5.76 7.62 -24.46
CA VAL A 143 6.64 8.58 -23.78
C VAL A 143 8.10 8.13 -23.85
N GLU A 144 8.39 6.88 -23.51
CA GLU A 144 9.75 6.32 -23.57
C GLU A 144 10.34 6.42 -24.99
N HIS A 145 9.57 6.06 -26.01
CA HIS A 145 9.99 6.17 -27.41
C HIS A 145 10.32 7.61 -27.83
N LYS A 146 9.50 8.59 -27.42
CA LYS A 146 9.75 10.00 -27.73
C LYS A 146 10.96 10.55 -26.99
N VAL A 147 11.15 10.22 -25.71
CA VAL A 147 12.36 10.61 -24.96
C VAL A 147 13.61 10.06 -25.65
N ALA A 148 13.58 8.79 -26.05
CA ALA A 148 14.70 8.17 -26.77
C ALA A 148 14.97 8.84 -28.13
N ALA A 149 13.92 9.22 -28.86
CA ALA A 149 14.06 9.96 -30.12
C ALA A 149 14.73 11.33 -29.92
N ILE A 150 14.32 12.09 -28.90
CA ILE A 150 14.94 13.38 -28.55
C ILE A 150 16.42 13.19 -28.21
N LYS A 151 16.75 12.19 -27.39
CA LYS A 151 18.14 11.88 -27.02
C LYS A 151 18.99 11.58 -28.26
N ASN A 152 18.48 10.79 -29.19
CA ASN A 152 19.17 10.49 -30.44
C ASN A 152 19.36 11.76 -31.28
N SER A 153 18.34 12.62 -31.40
CA SER A 153 18.43 13.90 -32.12
C SER A 153 19.50 14.82 -31.52
N VAL A 154 19.58 14.93 -30.19
CA VAL A 154 20.61 15.72 -29.49
C VAL A 154 22.01 15.17 -29.73
N GLN A 155 22.16 13.85 -29.79
CA GLN A 155 23.45 13.22 -30.10
C GLN A 155 23.87 13.50 -31.55
N MET A 156 22.92 13.51 -32.49
CA MET A 156 23.19 13.88 -33.88
C MET A 156 23.60 15.36 -34.01
N THR A 157 22.92 16.28 -33.30
CA THR A 157 23.31 17.69 -33.32
C THR A 157 24.65 17.95 -32.64
N GLU A 158 25.06 17.12 -31.69
CA GLU A 158 26.41 17.19 -31.12
C GLU A 158 27.48 16.87 -32.17
N GLN A 159 27.24 15.83 -32.98
CA GLN A 159 28.14 15.46 -34.08
C GLN A 159 28.20 16.57 -35.12
N ASP A 160 27.05 17.16 -35.48
CA ASP A 160 27.00 18.30 -36.40
C ASP A 160 27.74 19.52 -35.85
N THR A 161 27.63 19.80 -34.54
CA THR A 161 28.32 20.91 -33.86
C THR A 161 29.84 20.69 -33.84
N LYS A 162 30.28 19.44 -33.68
CA LYS A 162 31.70 19.08 -33.75
C LYS A 162 32.24 19.21 -35.17
N TYR A 163 31.50 18.72 -36.17
CA TYR A 163 31.87 18.89 -37.57
C TYR A 163 31.95 20.38 -37.98
N LEU A 164 31.04 21.20 -37.47
CA LEU A 164 31.08 22.66 -37.66
C LEU A 164 32.34 23.28 -37.05
N GLU A 165 32.79 22.79 -35.89
CA GLU A 165 34.06 23.21 -35.27
C GLU A 165 35.25 22.90 -36.19
N ASP A 166 35.34 21.65 -36.66
CA ASP A 166 36.44 21.18 -37.51
C ASP A 166 36.51 22.00 -38.82
N LEU A 167 35.36 22.28 -39.44
CA LEU A 167 35.27 23.13 -40.63
C LEU A 167 35.74 24.57 -40.36
N GLN A 168 35.39 25.11 -39.20
CA GLN A 168 35.76 26.48 -38.83
C GLN A 168 37.26 26.58 -38.54
N ASP A 169 37.84 25.58 -37.88
CA ASP A 169 39.27 25.51 -37.61
C ASP A 169 40.07 25.35 -38.92
N GLU A 170 39.59 24.56 -39.89
CA GLU A 170 40.21 24.47 -41.22
C GLU A 170 40.15 25.83 -41.95
N PHE A 171 39.00 26.51 -41.90
CA PHE A 171 38.85 27.84 -42.49
C PHE A 171 39.83 28.83 -41.85
N ASP A 172 39.89 28.90 -40.53
CA ASP A 172 40.78 29.80 -39.78
C ASP A 172 42.26 29.53 -40.10
N TYR A 173 42.65 28.25 -40.18
CA TYR A 173 44.00 27.85 -40.57
C TYR A 173 44.37 28.34 -41.98
N ARG A 174 43.50 28.10 -42.97
CA ARG A 174 43.73 28.55 -44.36
C ARG A 174 43.74 30.08 -44.46
N TYR A 175 42.80 30.75 -43.79
CA TYR A 175 42.71 32.20 -43.78
C TYR A 175 43.97 32.85 -43.19
N LYS A 176 44.47 32.35 -42.06
CA LYS A 176 45.72 32.81 -41.45
C LYS A 176 46.93 32.55 -42.36
N THR A 177 46.99 31.39 -43.00
CA THR A 177 48.07 31.05 -43.95
C THR A 177 48.17 32.09 -45.07
N ILE A 178 47.02 32.48 -45.64
CA ILE A 178 46.95 33.52 -46.68
C ILE A 178 47.36 34.90 -46.13
N GLN A 179 46.92 35.27 -44.93
CA GLN A 179 47.30 36.55 -44.32
C GLN A 179 48.82 36.69 -44.10
N THR A 180 49.52 35.59 -43.83
CA THR A 180 50.97 35.57 -43.61
C THR A 180 51.83 35.56 -44.88
N MET A 181 51.23 35.45 -46.08
CA MET A 181 51.97 35.47 -47.35
C MET A 181 52.45 36.88 -47.74
N ASP A 182 53.66 36.94 -48.32
CA ASP A 182 54.35 38.18 -48.68
C ASP A 182 53.65 38.97 -49.80
N GLN A 183 53.79 40.30 -49.82
CA GLN A 183 53.03 41.20 -50.72
C GLN A 183 53.27 40.96 -52.23
N GLY A 184 54.37 40.29 -52.61
CA GLY A 184 54.71 39.98 -54.01
C GLY A 184 53.85 38.89 -54.66
N ASP A 185 53.25 37.99 -53.88
CA ASP A 185 52.49 36.83 -54.38
C ASP A 185 50.97 37.07 -54.48
N LYS A 186 50.49 38.25 -54.05
CA LYS A 186 49.05 38.56 -53.94
C LYS A 186 48.29 38.67 -55.27
N ASN A 187 48.99 38.80 -56.39
CA ASN A 187 48.39 38.87 -57.75
C ASN A 187 48.50 37.53 -58.52
N SER A 188 48.82 36.44 -57.83
CA SER A 188 48.89 35.09 -58.40
C SER A 188 47.50 34.50 -58.70
N ILE A 189 47.35 33.74 -59.79
CA ILE A 189 46.13 32.98 -60.11
C ILE A 189 45.77 32.01 -58.96
N LEU A 190 46.77 31.49 -58.26
CA LEU A 190 46.60 30.60 -57.10
C LEU A 190 45.94 31.33 -55.92
N MET A 191 46.24 32.61 -55.72
CA MET A 191 45.63 33.44 -54.66
C MET A 191 44.14 33.65 -54.92
N ASN A 192 43.76 33.94 -56.17
CA ASN A 192 42.36 34.09 -56.56
C ASN A 192 41.57 32.78 -56.40
N GLN A 193 42.20 31.63 -56.69
CA GLN A 193 41.59 30.32 -56.45
C GLN A 193 41.37 30.06 -54.96
N GLU A 194 42.37 30.32 -54.11
CA GLU A 194 42.24 30.08 -52.67
C GLU A 194 41.21 31.02 -52.01
N VAL A 195 41.08 32.27 -52.49
CA VAL A 195 40.03 33.21 -52.04
C VAL A 195 38.63 32.69 -52.40
N LEU A 196 38.45 32.11 -53.60
CA LEU A 196 37.19 31.45 -53.98
C LEU A 196 36.89 30.25 -53.08
N THR A 197 37.91 29.42 -52.80
CA THR A 197 37.78 28.28 -51.88
C THR A 197 37.38 28.72 -50.47
N LEU A 198 37.99 29.79 -49.94
CA LEU A 198 37.59 30.36 -48.65
C LEU A 198 36.14 30.87 -48.66
N GLN A 199 35.70 31.49 -49.75
CA GLN A 199 34.31 31.93 -49.87
C GLN A 199 33.34 30.75 -49.89
N GLU A 200 33.68 29.65 -50.57
CA GLU A 200 32.90 28.41 -50.55
C GLU A 200 32.84 27.79 -49.15
N MET A 201 33.97 27.77 -48.43
CA MET A 201 34.03 27.31 -47.03
C MET A 201 33.17 28.18 -46.12
N LEU A 202 33.21 29.51 -46.27
CA LEU A 202 32.38 30.45 -45.51
C LEU A 202 30.88 30.21 -45.76
N ASN A 203 30.49 30.01 -47.02
CA ASN A 203 29.10 29.69 -47.38
C ASN A 203 28.66 28.34 -46.78
N SER A 204 29.55 27.35 -46.76
CA SER A 204 29.32 26.04 -46.14
C SER A 204 29.16 26.16 -44.62
N LEU A 205 30.00 26.96 -43.96
CA LEU A 205 29.88 27.28 -42.54
C LEU A 205 28.55 27.95 -42.22
N ASP A 206 28.14 28.95 -42.99
CA ASP A 206 26.85 29.62 -42.80
C ASP A 206 25.66 28.67 -42.94
N PHE A 207 25.66 27.85 -43.99
CA PHE A 207 24.65 26.83 -44.19
C PHE A 207 24.59 25.86 -42.99
N LYS A 208 25.75 25.39 -42.52
CA LYS A 208 25.83 24.46 -41.39
C LYS A 208 25.42 25.09 -40.07
N ARG A 209 25.76 26.36 -39.81
CA ARG A 209 25.28 27.12 -38.64
C ARG A 209 23.75 27.20 -38.62
N LYS A 210 23.13 27.54 -39.76
CA LYS A 210 21.67 27.60 -39.91
C LYS A 210 21.02 26.23 -39.71
N GLU A 211 21.60 25.18 -40.29
CA GLU A 211 21.11 23.80 -40.17
C GLU A 211 21.14 23.33 -38.70
N VAL A 212 22.26 23.52 -38.00
CA VAL A 212 22.41 23.13 -36.59
C VAL A 212 21.41 23.88 -35.70
N LEU A 213 21.30 25.20 -35.85
CA LEU A 213 20.35 26.00 -35.07
C LEU A 213 18.89 25.60 -35.33
N SER A 214 18.55 25.25 -36.58
CA SER A 214 17.22 24.75 -36.94
C SER A 214 16.91 23.43 -36.25
N LYS A 215 17.85 22.46 -36.28
CA LYS A 215 17.70 21.18 -35.58
C LYS A 215 17.58 21.36 -34.07
N MET A 216 18.41 22.22 -33.47
CA MET A 216 18.34 22.56 -32.05
C MET A 216 16.98 23.18 -31.68
N THR A 217 16.45 24.06 -32.52
CA THR A 217 15.11 24.66 -32.33
C THR A 217 14.01 23.59 -32.33
N GLN A 218 14.08 22.63 -33.25
CA GLN A 218 13.15 21.51 -33.31
C GLN A 218 13.21 20.66 -32.03
N ILE A 219 14.41 20.34 -31.54
CA ILE A 219 14.62 19.58 -30.30
C ILE A 219 14.01 20.30 -29.10
N VAL A 220 14.20 21.62 -28.97
CA VAL A 220 13.58 22.40 -27.88
C VAL A 220 12.06 22.34 -27.95
N ASN A 221 11.48 22.49 -29.15
CA ASN A 221 10.03 22.43 -29.34
C ASN A 221 9.45 21.06 -29.02
N GLU A 222 10.11 19.98 -29.46
CA GLU A 222 9.70 18.60 -29.18
C GLU A 222 9.81 18.28 -27.68
N SER A 223 10.87 18.75 -27.02
CA SER A 223 11.08 18.60 -25.58
C SER A 223 10.00 19.31 -24.76
N ASP A 224 9.65 20.54 -25.14
CA ASP A 224 8.60 21.34 -24.51
C ASP A 224 7.23 20.66 -24.65
N LEU A 225 6.89 20.20 -25.85
CA LEU A 225 5.65 19.47 -26.11
C LEU A 225 5.58 18.19 -25.26
N LEU A 226 6.65 17.38 -25.27
CA LEU A 226 6.71 16.13 -24.51
C LEU A 226 6.54 16.35 -23.01
N MET A 227 7.22 17.36 -22.45
CA MET A 227 7.17 17.68 -21.03
C MET A 227 5.76 18.12 -20.59
N ASN A 228 5.13 19.04 -21.33
CA ASN A 228 3.85 19.63 -20.93
C ASN A 228 2.64 18.72 -21.21
N THR A 229 2.66 17.93 -22.29
CA THR A 229 1.49 17.13 -22.69
C THR A 229 1.55 15.68 -22.27
N MET A 230 2.75 15.11 -22.09
CA MET A 230 2.87 13.68 -21.82
C MET A 230 3.47 13.41 -20.44
N LEU A 231 4.65 13.96 -20.16
CA LEU A 231 5.37 13.65 -18.93
C LEU A 231 4.65 14.19 -17.69
N THR A 232 4.08 15.39 -17.77
CA THR A 232 3.29 15.99 -16.69
C THR A 232 2.03 15.18 -16.39
N GLU A 233 1.32 14.74 -17.42
CA GLU A 233 0.11 13.90 -17.26
C GLU A 233 0.46 12.52 -16.66
N GLU A 234 1.51 11.85 -17.14
CA GLU A 234 1.97 10.58 -16.56
C GLU A 234 2.37 10.71 -15.08
N LEU A 235 2.99 11.84 -14.72
CA LEU A 235 3.34 12.13 -13.34
C LEU A 235 2.10 12.36 -12.48
N GLN A 236 1.08 13.05 -12.98
CA GLN A 236 -0.19 13.25 -12.29
C GLN A 236 -0.94 11.93 -12.10
N ASP A 237 -0.97 11.08 -13.13
CA ASP A 237 -1.55 9.74 -13.07
C ASP A 237 -0.80 8.85 -12.08
N TRP A 238 0.53 8.97 -12.01
CA TRP A 238 1.31 8.28 -10.99
C TRP A 238 0.98 8.80 -9.57
N LYS A 239 0.88 10.12 -9.36
CA LYS A 239 0.48 10.69 -8.06
C LYS A 239 -0.90 10.21 -7.64
N ARG A 240 -1.86 10.14 -8.58
CA ARG A 240 -3.20 9.58 -8.32
C ARG A 240 -3.14 8.09 -7.97
N ARG A 241 -2.34 7.29 -8.67
CA ARG A 241 -2.10 5.88 -8.32
C ARG A 241 -1.50 5.74 -6.93
N GLN A 242 -0.51 6.56 -6.57
CA GLN A 242 0.08 6.57 -5.23
C GLN A 242 -0.96 6.91 -4.15
N GLN A 243 -1.79 7.92 -4.41
CA GLN A 243 -2.88 8.34 -3.52
C GLN A 243 -3.85 7.18 -3.22
N ILE A 244 -4.27 6.47 -4.27
CA ILE A 244 -5.15 5.30 -4.17
C ILE A 244 -4.45 4.12 -3.48
N ALA A 245 -3.18 3.85 -3.79
CA ALA A 245 -2.41 2.81 -3.14
C ALA A 245 -2.25 3.08 -1.63
N CYS A 246 -2.12 4.34 -1.22
CA CYS A 246 -2.04 4.70 0.19
C CYS A 246 -3.29 4.32 0.98
N ILE A 247 -4.47 4.31 0.37
CA ILE A 247 -5.73 3.87 0.99
C ILE A 247 -6.02 2.39 0.75
N GLY A 248 -5.03 1.60 0.33
CA GLY A 248 -5.13 0.14 0.17
C GLY A 248 -5.51 -0.34 -1.23
N GLY A 249 -5.61 0.56 -2.20
CA GLY A 249 -5.79 0.20 -3.61
C GLY A 249 -4.57 -0.53 -4.20
N PRO A 250 -4.63 -0.93 -5.49
CA PRO A 250 -3.58 -1.71 -6.12
C PRO A 250 -2.24 -0.96 -6.14
N LEU A 251 -1.16 -1.66 -5.76
CA LEU A 251 0.20 -1.17 -5.91
C LEU A 251 0.55 -1.09 -7.39
N HIS A 252 1.25 -0.01 -7.79
CA HIS A 252 1.72 0.14 -9.15
C HIS A 252 3.17 0.62 -9.20
N ASN A 253 4.01 -0.15 -9.87
CA ASN A 253 5.41 0.18 -10.12
C ASN A 253 5.50 0.99 -11.41
N GLY A 254 5.73 2.30 -11.29
CA GLY A 254 5.92 3.17 -12.46
C GLY A 254 7.03 4.21 -12.29
N LEU A 255 7.59 4.33 -11.08
CA LEU A 255 8.55 5.39 -10.78
C LEU A 255 9.87 5.22 -11.51
N ASP A 256 10.30 3.98 -11.75
CA ASP A 256 11.56 3.69 -12.44
C ASP A 256 11.49 4.09 -13.92
N GLN A 257 10.36 3.84 -14.57
CA GLN A 257 10.11 4.27 -15.95
C GLN A 257 10.07 5.79 -16.04
N LEU A 258 9.35 6.46 -15.12
CA LEU A 258 9.38 7.92 -15.02
C LEU A 258 10.81 8.43 -14.75
N GLN A 259 11.54 7.83 -13.81
CA GLN A 259 12.92 8.21 -13.50
C GLN A 259 13.79 8.15 -14.76
N ASN A 260 13.68 7.08 -15.55
CA ASN A 260 14.43 6.95 -16.80
C ASN A 260 14.06 8.06 -17.79
N CYS A 261 12.76 8.31 -18.01
CA CYS A 261 12.29 9.37 -18.89
C CYS A 261 12.77 10.77 -18.46
N PHE A 262 12.62 11.10 -17.17
CA PHE A 262 13.07 12.38 -16.61
C PHE A 262 14.59 12.53 -16.70
N THR A 263 15.35 11.48 -16.39
CA THR A 263 16.82 11.50 -16.43
C THR A 263 17.33 11.68 -17.86
N LEU A 264 16.83 10.90 -18.82
CA LEU A 264 17.25 11.00 -20.22
C LEU A 264 16.89 12.36 -20.84
N LEU A 265 15.73 12.92 -20.51
CA LEU A 265 15.34 14.25 -20.98
C LEU A 265 16.22 15.35 -20.34
N ALA A 266 16.55 15.23 -19.05
CA ALA A 266 17.44 16.16 -18.37
C ALA A 266 18.85 16.14 -18.97
N GLU A 267 19.42 14.95 -19.18
CA GLU A 267 20.71 14.76 -19.88
C GLU A 267 20.69 15.44 -21.26
N SER A 268 19.63 15.18 -22.04
CA SER A 268 19.46 15.74 -23.39
C SER A 268 19.41 17.27 -23.38
N LEU A 269 18.70 17.88 -22.43
CA LEU A 269 18.62 19.33 -22.29
C LEU A 269 19.93 19.97 -21.83
N PHE A 270 20.65 19.35 -20.88
CA PHE A 270 21.98 19.84 -20.47
C PHE A 270 23.00 19.73 -21.60
N GLN A 271 22.96 18.63 -22.36
CA GLN A 271 23.83 18.44 -23.51
C GLN A 271 23.53 19.49 -24.60
N LEU A 272 22.25 19.75 -24.89
CA LEU A 272 21.84 20.82 -25.80
C LEU A 272 22.32 22.20 -25.34
N ARG A 273 22.20 22.50 -24.05
CA ARG A 273 22.72 23.75 -23.46
C ARG A 273 24.23 23.88 -23.66
N ARG A 274 25.01 22.81 -23.42
CA ARG A 274 26.45 22.81 -23.65
C ARG A 274 26.81 23.01 -25.12
N GLN A 275 26.04 22.43 -26.05
CA GLN A 275 26.23 22.67 -27.48
C GLN A 275 25.98 24.15 -27.85
N LEU A 276 24.96 24.79 -27.26
CA LEU A 276 24.68 26.23 -27.46
C LEU A 276 25.80 27.13 -26.90
N GLU A 277 26.40 26.77 -25.75
CA GLU A 277 27.57 27.45 -25.20
C GLU A 277 28.79 27.29 -26.13
N LYS A 278 28.98 26.12 -26.73
CA LYS A 278 30.05 25.87 -27.71
C LYS A 278 29.87 26.68 -29.00
N LEU A 279 28.64 26.84 -29.49
CA LEU A 279 28.35 27.70 -30.64
C LEU A 279 28.69 29.18 -30.35
N GLU A 280 28.54 29.64 -29.10
CA GLU A 280 28.95 30.99 -28.69
C GLU A 280 30.48 31.16 -28.75
N GLU A 281 31.23 30.16 -28.28
CA GLU A 281 32.68 30.15 -28.40
C GLU A 281 33.11 30.21 -29.88
N GLN A 282 32.46 29.44 -30.74
CA GLN A 282 32.71 29.44 -32.19
C GLN A 282 32.38 30.79 -32.85
N SER A 283 31.24 31.39 -32.51
CA SER A 283 30.86 32.72 -33.02
C SER A 283 31.82 33.81 -32.53
N THR A 284 32.35 33.68 -31.31
CA THR A 284 33.37 34.61 -30.78
C THR A 284 34.69 34.53 -31.56
N LYS A 285 35.09 33.32 -32.00
CA LYS A 285 36.27 33.13 -32.86
C LYS A 285 36.06 33.71 -34.27
N MET A 286 34.85 33.57 -34.80
CA MET A 286 34.52 34.00 -36.16
C MET A 286 33.03 34.33 -36.29
N THR A 287 32.74 35.57 -36.68
CA THR A 287 31.38 36.06 -36.94
C THR A 287 31.33 36.91 -38.21
N TYR A 288 30.12 37.19 -38.71
CA TYR A 288 29.89 37.95 -39.94
C TYR A 288 28.51 38.62 -39.92
N GLU A 289 28.31 39.58 -40.81
CA GLU A 289 27.00 40.23 -41.03
C GLU A 289 25.94 39.18 -41.39
N GLY A 290 24.90 39.07 -40.56
CA GLY A 290 23.83 38.09 -40.74
C GLY A 290 24.10 36.70 -40.14
N ASP A 291 25.14 36.53 -39.31
CA ASP A 291 25.40 35.30 -38.55
C ASP A 291 24.17 34.92 -37.69
N PRO A 292 23.59 33.72 -37.86
CA PRO A 292 22.40 33.30 -37.11
C PRO A 292 22.70 33.00 -35.64
N ILE A 293 23.96 32.75 -35.25
CA ILE A 293 24.29 32.33 -33.87
C ILE A 293 24.00 33.46 -32.86
N PRO A 294 24.53 34.69 -32.99
CA PRO A 294 24.29 35.75 -32.01
C PRO A 294 22.81 36.10 -31.86
N THR A 295 22.02 35.96 -32.93
CA THR A 295 20.60 36.35 -32.95
C THR A 295 19.69 35.29 -32.36
N GLN A 296 19.90 33.99 -32.65
CA GLN A 296 18.98 32.92 -32.24
C GLN A 296 19.39 32.21 -30.94
N ARG A 297 20.69 32.12 -30.67
CA ARG A 297 21.23 31.30 -29.57
C ARG A 297 20.72 31.76 -28.20
N ALA A 298 20.67 33.06 -27.94
CA ALA A 298 20.23 33.59 -26.65
C ALA A 298 18.81 33.11 -26.29
N HIS A 299 17.90 33.16 -27.26
CA HIS A 299 16.53 32.68 -27.10
C HIS A 299 16.46 31.16 -26.89
N LEU A 300 17.24 30.38 -27.64
CA LEU A 300 17.30 28.93 -27.47
C LEU A 300 17.87 28.53 -26.10
N LEU A 301 18.90 29.22 -25.62
CA LEU A 301 19.50 28.99 -24.32
C LEU A 301 18.52 29.30 -23.18
N GLU A 302 17.78 30.41 -23.28
CA GLU A 302 16.74 30.78 -22.32
C GLU A 302 15.65 29.71 -22.27
N ARG A 303 15.14 29.27 -23.43
CA ARG A 303 14.12 28.22 -23.51
C ARG A 303 14.62 26.88 -22.95
N ALA A 304 15.80 26.43 -23.34
CA ALA A 304 16.39 25.20 -22.82
C ALA A 304 16.57 25.26 -21.30
N THR A 305 17.02 26.41 -20.78
CA THR A 305 17.17 26.65 -19.35
C THR A 305 15.83 26.61 -18.62
N PHE A 306 14.79 27.25 -19.17
CA PHE A 306 13.44 27.19 -18.63
C PHE A 306 12.90 25.75 -18.57
N LEU A 307 13.11 24.96 -19.63
CA LEU A 307 12.74 23.54 -19.65
C LEU A 307 13.45 22.74 -18.57
N ILE A 308 14.75 22.97 -18.36
CA ILE A 308 15.51 22.34 -17.26
C ILE A 308 14.89 22.71 -15.91
N TYR A 309 14.62 23.99 -15.64
CA TYR A 309 13.99 24.43 -14.39
C TYR A 309 12.65 23.72 -14.15
N ASN A 310 11.78 23.66 -15.16
CA ASN A 310 10.47 23.04 -15.03
C ASN A 310 10.58 21.52 -14.84
N LEU A 311 11.50 20.85 -15.55
CA LEU A 311 11.74 19.42 -15.42
C LEU A 311 12.20 19.05 -14.00
N PHE A 312 13.14 19.82 -13.44
CA PHE A 312 13.61 19.61 -12.07
C PHE A 312 12.49 19.81 -11.04
N LYS A 313 11.69 20.88 -11.17
CA LYS A 313 10.56 21.15 -10.27
C LYS A 313 9.56 19.99 -10.24
N ASN A 314 9.23 19.42 -11.39
CA ASN A 314 8.31 18.29 -11.47
C ASN A 314 8.94 16.95 -11.04
N SER A 315 10.26 16.84 -11.06
CA SER A 315 10.97 15.60 -10.70
C SER A 315 11.07 15.33 -9.20
N PHE A 316 10.82 16.33 -8.33
CA PHE A 316 10.97 16.18 -6.89
C PHE A 316 9.65 15.74 -6.23
N VAL A 317 9.60 14.46 -5.84
CA VAL A 317 8.36 13.82 -5.39
C VAL A 317 8.53 13.11 -4.05
N VAL A 318 7.42 13.00 -3.31
CA VAL A 318 7.32 12.12 -2.14
C VAL A 318 7.06 10.70 -2.65
N GLU A 319 8.05 9.81 -2.58
CA GLU A 319 7.94 8.40 -3.00
C GLU A 319 7.15 7.56 -1.99
N ARG A 320 7.38 7.80 -0.68
CA ARG A 320 6.65 7.15 0.41
C ARG A 320 6.05 8.22 1.32
N GLN A 321 4.72 8.27 1.34
CA GLN A 321 3.96 9.20 2.16
C GLN A 321 4.24 9.00 3.67
N PRO A 322 4.08 10.06 4.49
CA PRO A 322 4.32 9.99 5.94
C PRO A 322 3.57 8.83 6.59
N CYS A 323 4.29 7.95 7.27
CA CYS A 323 3.70 6.76 7.89
C CYS A 323 4.44 6.38 9.19
N MET A 324 3.69 6.00 10.22
CA MET A 324 4.25 5.51 11.47
C MET A 324 4.65 4.03 11.33
N PRO A 325 5.90 3.63 11.64
CA PRO A 325 6.31 2.22 11.63
C PRO A 325 5.47 1.32 12.54
N THR A 326 4.87 1.88 13.60
CA THR A 326 3.98 1.15 14.51
C THR A 326 2.60 0.86 13.91
N HIS A 327 2.20 1.60 12.86
CA HIS A 327 0.90 1.48 12.19
C HIS A 327 1.06 1.56 10.66
N PRO A 328 1.78 0.62 10.02
CA PRO A 328 2.13 0.69 8.60
C PRO A 328 0.91 0.65 7.67
N GLN A 329 -0.23 0.14 8.15
CA GLN A 329 -1.49 0.00 7.40
C GLN A 329 -2.34 1.28 7.39
N ARG A 330 -1.87 2.37 8.01
CA ARG A 330 -2.61 3.64 8.17
C ARG A 330 -1.69 4.84 7.87
N PRO A 331 -1.21 4.99 6.62
CA PRO A 331 -0.39 6.13 6.24
C PRO A 331 -1.17 7.45 6.40
N MET A 332 -0.44 8.57 6.45
CA MET A 332 -0.97 9.93 6.63
C MET A 332 -1.70 10.20 7.96
N VAL A 333 -1.85 9.21 8.85
CA VAL A 333 -2.28 9.46 10.23
C VAL A 333 -1.05 9.43 11.11
N LEU A 334 -0.78 10.55 11.80
CA LEU A 334 0.43 10.74 12.59
C LEU A 334 0.08 11.02 14.04
N LYS A 335 0.66 10.27 14.97
CA LYS A 335 0.48 10.51 16.41
C LYS A 335 1.56 11.44 16.93
N THR A 336 1.16 12.43 17.74
CA THR A 336 2.10 13.33 18.41
C THR A 336 3.11 12.54 19.25
N LEU A 337 4.36 13.00 19.24
CA LEU A 337 5.52 12.40 19.93
C LEU A 337 5.94 11.00 19.42
N ILE A 338 5.29 10.44 18.40
CA ILE A 338 5.66 9.17 17.77
C ILE A 338 6.48 9.42 16.50
N GLN A 339 7.48 8.57 16.25
CA GLN A 339 8.31 8.65 15.05
C GLN A 339 7.51 8.22 13.83
N PHE A 340 7.70 8.92 12.73
CA PHE A 340 7.21 8.54 11.41
C PHE A 340 8.33 8.59 10.38
N THR A 341 8.07 7.92 9.27
CA THR A 341 8.97 7.86 8.12
C THR A 341 8.34 8.51 6.91
N ALA A 342 9.13 9.20 6.10
CA ALA A 342 8.76 9.69 4.78
C ALA A 342 9.97 9.54 3.85
N LYS A 343 9.74 9.15 2.59
CA LYS A 343 10.80 9.00 1.59
C LYS A 343 10.53 9.92 0.42
N LEU A 344 11.53 10.72 0.04
CA LEU A 344 11.52 11.54 -1.16
C LEU A 344 12.46 10.97 -2.20
N ARG A 345 12.14 11.24 -3.46
CA ARG A 345 12.94 10.84 -4.62
C ARG A 345 13.01 11.98 -5.61
N LEU A 346 14.20 12.18 -6.17
CA LEU A 346 14.40 12.99 -7.35
C LEU A 346 14.37 12.07 -8.57
N LEU A 347 13.40 12.25 -9.46
CA LEU A 347 13.26 11.43 -10.69
C LEU A 347 14.41 11.69 -11.68
N ILE A 348 15.17 12.77 -11.51
CA ILE A 348 16.39 13.02 -12.27
C ILE A 348 17.56 12.40 -11.50
N LYS A 349 18.13 11.33 -12.05
CA LYS A 349 19.25 10.61 -11.45
C LYS A 349 20.56 10.99 -12.14
N LEU A 350 21.22 12.03 -11.61
CA LEU A 350 22.55 12.45 -12.04
C LEU A 350 23.59 12.09 -10.95
N PRO A 351 24.67 11.34 -11.26
CA PRO A 351 25.70 10.97 -10.29
C PRO A 351 26.30 12.16 -9.53
N GLU A 352 26.39 13.32 -10.17
CA GLU A 352 26.91 14.58 -9.64
C GLU A 352 26.10 15.08 -8.44
N LEU A 353 24.82 14.73 -8.35
CA LEU A 353 23.93 15.17 -7.27
C LEU A 353 24.05 14.32 -6.00
N ASN A 354 24.79 13.21 -6.04
CA ASN A 354 24.92 12.30 -4.90
C ASN A 354 25.53 13.02 -3.69
N TYR A 355 24.84 12.99 -2.54
CA TYR A 355 25.20 13.70 -1.30
C TYR A 355 25.28 15.24 -1.40
N GLN A 356 25.03 15.84 -2.56
CA GLN A 356 25.07 17.30 -2.73
C GLN A 356 23.76 17.97 -2.36
N VAL A 357 22.64 17.28 -2.56
CA VAL A 357 21.30 17.86 -2.34
C VAL A 357 20.84 17.61 -0.91
N LYS A 358 20.64 18.68 -0.13
CA LYS A 358 20.19 18.63 1.27
C LYS A 358 18.74 19.06 1.39
N VAL A 359 17.87 18.10 1.73
CA VAL A 359 16.44 18.32 1.88
C VAL A 359 16.11 18.68 3.32
N LYS A 360 15.30 19.72 3.51
CA LYS A 360 14.76 20.17 4.80
C LYS A 360 13.26 19.86 4.86
N ALA A 361 12.82 19.21 5.93
CA ALA A 361 11.41 18.95 6.21
C ALA A 361 10.84 19.98 7.19
N SER A 362 9.67 20.52 6.87
CA SER A 362 8.89 21.44 7.71
C SER A 362 7.42 21.00 7.74
N ILE A 363 6.67 21.47 8.74
CA ILE A 363 5.23 21.23 8.82
C ILE A 363 4.54 22.59 8.90
N ASP A 364 3.46 22.74 8.12
CA ASP A 364 2.42 23.78 8.16
C ASP A 364 2.80 25.13 8.81
N ASN A 365 2.75 26.22 8.04
CA ASN A 365 3.11 27.57 8.49
C ASN A 365 2.23 28.15 9.63
N ASN A 366 1.16 27.44 10.01
CA ASN A 366 0.21 27.84 11.05
C ASN A 366 0.70 27.63 12.51
N ARG A 367 1.98 27.33 12.73
CA ARG A 367 2.68 27.34 14.05
C ARG A 367 2.12 26.45 15.17
N ARG A 368 1.15 25.55 14.90
CA ARG A 368 0.59 24.65 15.93
C ARG A 368 1.48 23.43 16.19
N PHE A 369 2.09 22.88 15.14
CA PHE A 369 2.97 21.71 15.23
C PHE A 369 4.37 22.05 14.77
N VAL A 370 5.36 21.36 15.35
CA VAL A 370 6.76 21.41 14.93
C VAL A 370 7.30 20.00 14.80
N LEU A 371 8.10 19.75 13.77
CA LEU A 371 8.81 18.50 13.60
C LEU A 371 10.04 18.47 14.54
N CYS A 372 10.23 17.39 15.27
CA CYS A 372 11.44 17.11 16.03
C CYS A 372 12.25 16.00 15.33
N GLY A 373 13.54 15.90 15.64
CA GLY A 373 14.45 14.91 15.07
C GLY A 373 15.32 15.46 13.93
N THR A 374 15.71 14.61 12.99
CA THR A 374 16.59 14.99 11.86
C THR A 374 15.79 15.63 10.74
N GLN A 375 15.57 16.95 10.82
CA GLN A 375 14.81 17.72 9.84
C GLN A 375 15.55 17.94 8.52
N VAL A 376 16.89 17.88 8.51
CA VAL A 376 17.70 18.08 7.30
C VAL A 376 18.48 16.81 7.01
N LYS A 377 18.38 16.31 5.78
CA LYS A 377 19.08 15.10 5.34
C LYS A 377 19.49 15.21 3.87
N ALA A 378 20.69 14.71 3.56
CA ALA A 378 21.19 14.66 2.19
C ALA A 378 20.57 13.49 1.40
N MET A 379 20.30 13.70 0.12
CA MET A 379 19.94 12.63 -0.82
C MET A 379 21.17 11.79 -1.16
N SER A 380 20.95 10.48 -1.31
CA SER A 380 21.97 9.50 -1.66
C SER A 380 21.46 8.56 -2.75
N ILE A 381 22.37 8.01 -3.54
CA ILE A 381 22.05 6.96 -4.50
C ILE A 381 21.97 5.60 -3.77
N GLU A 382 20.80 4.95 -3.83
CA GLU A 382 20.59 3.60 -3.28
C GLU A 382 21.16 2.52 -4.22
N GLU A 383 21.67 1.41 -3.65
CA GLU A 383 22.31 0.28 -4.38
C GLU A 383 21.31 -0.71 -5.02
N SER A 384 20.03 -0.34 -5.20
CA SER A 384 19.04 -1.19 -5.86
C SER A 384 19.35 -1.40 -7.35
N SER A 385 18.70 -2.40 -7.98
CA SER A 385 18.96 -2.82 -9.38
C SER A 385 18.99 -1.67 -10.41
N ASN A 386 18.17 -0.63 -10.21
CA ASN A 386 18.17 0.58 -11.04
C ASN A 386 18.81 1.81 -10.38
N GLY A 387 19.10 1.76 -9.07
CA GLY A 387 19.56 2.84 -8.19
C GLY A 387 18.70 4.11 -8.22
N SER A 388 18.30 4.62 -7.06
CA SER A 388 17.46 5.83 -6.97
C SER A 388 18.17 6.95 -6.21
N LEU A 389 18.05 8.20 -6.67
CA LEU A 389 18.47 9.36 -5.88
C LEU A 389 17.35 9.74 -4.92
N SER A 390 17.48 9.33 -3.66
CA SER A 390 16.41 9.46 -2.68
C SER A 390 16.92 9.85 -1.30
N VAL A 391 15.99 10.31 -0.47
CA VAL A 391 16.25 10.57 0.96
C VAL A 391 15.09 10.03 1.78
N GLU A 392 15.42 9.21 2.76
CA GLU A 392 14.45 8.68 3.72
C GLU A 392 14.62 9.34 5.09
N PHE A 393 13.61 10.06 5.54
CA PHE A 393 13.49 10.57 6.89
C PHE A 393 12.89 9.47 7.76
N ARG A 394 13.63 8.95 8.75
CA ARG A 394 13.15 7.86 9.64
C ARG A 394 12.76 8.29 11.05
N HIS A 395 13.26 9.45 11.49
CA HIS A 395 13.19 9.88 12.89
C HIS A 395 12.49 11.24 13.04
N LEU A 396 11.53 11.55 12.17
CA LEU A 396 10.71 12.74 12.33
C LEU A 396 9.60 12.48 13.35
N GLN A 397 9.32 13.45 14.21
CA GLN A 397 8.28 13.37 15.23
C GLN A 397 7.47 14.67 15.25
N PRO A 398 6.13 14.64 15.12
CA PRO A 398 5.33 15.83 15.28
C PRO A 398 5.15 16.13 16.77
N LYS A 399 5.41 17.38 17.16
CA LYS A 399 5.19 17.88 18.52
C LYS A 399 4.28 19.08 18.49
N GLU A 400 3.24 19.04 19.31
CA GLU A 400 2.33 20.16 19.49
C GLU A 400 3.01 21.29 20.27
N MET A 401 2.92 22.52 19.75
CA MET A 401 3.37 23.71 20.46
C MET A 401 2.26 24.18 21.38
N LYS A 402 2.58 24.39 22.67
CA LYS A 402 1.66 25.05 23.60
C LYS A 402 1.54 26.51 23.17
N SER A 403 0.33 26.92 22.77
CA SER A 403 0.04 28.31 22.42
C SER A 403 0.35 29.23 23.60
N SER A 404 1.25 30.18 23.38
CA SER A 404 1.51 31.27 24.32
C SER A 404 0.48 32.37 24.05
N ALA A 405 -0.52 32.47 24.93
CA ALA A 405 -1.48 33.57 25.06
C ALA A 405 -2.35 33.95 23.83
N GLY A 406 -3.67 33.76 23.99
CA GLY A 406 -4.65 34.76 23.57
C GLY A 406 -4.92 34.93 22.08
N SER A 407 -5.66 33.99 21.47
CA SER A 407 -6.63 34.36 20.45
C SER A 407 -7.82 33.40 20.50
N LYS A 408 -8.83 33.77 21.28
CA LYS A 408 -10.19 33.25 21.11
C LYS A 408 -10.75 33.88 19.82
N GLY A 409 -10.28 33.42 18.68
CA GLY A 409 -10.80 33.79 17.36
C GLY A 409 -11.16 32.50 16.63
N ASN A 410 -12.46 32.18 16.57
CA ASN A 410 -13.05 31.07 15.82
C ASN A 410 -12.15 29.82 15.70
N GLU A 411 -11.93 29.08 16.79
CA GLU A 411 -11.56 27.67 16.66
C GLU A 411 -12.71 26.99 15.91
N GLY A 412 -12.44 26.60 14.67
CA GLY A 412 -13.45 26.07 13.75
C GLY A 412 -14.17 24.86 14.32
N CYS A 413 -15.41 24.67 13.86
CA CYS A 413 -16.38 23.64 14.24
C CYS A 413 -15.95 22.18 13.93
N HIS A 414 -14.66 21.91 13.74
CA HIS A 414 -14.14 20.63 13.25
C HIS A 414 -13.62 19.74 14.37
N MET A 415 -13.84 18.43 14.25
CA MET A 415 -13.21 17.48 15.15
C MET A 415 -11.71 17.45 14.89
N VAL A 416 -10.89 17.20 15.92
CA VAL A 416 -9.42 17.07 15.81
C VAL A 416 -9.00 16.09 14.70
N THR A 417 -9.82 15.07 14.41
CA THR A 417 -9.56 14.07 13.37
C THR A 417 -9.86 14.53 11.93
N GLU A 418 -10.37 15.74 11.74
CA GLU A 418 -10.73 16.34 10.44
C GLU A 418 -9.81 17.51 10.09
N GLU A 419 -8.94 17.92 11.01
CA GLU A 419 -7.92 18.94 10.74
C GLU A 419 -6.78 18.33 9.93
N LEU A 420 -6.60 18.84 8.71
CA LEU A 420 -5.59 18.41 7.78
C LEU A 420 -4.36 19.32 7.84
N HIS A 421 -3.18 18.70 7.83
CA HIS A 421 -1.90 19.40 7.77
C HIS A 421 -1.08 18.89 6.59
N SER A 422 -0.04 19.62 6.19
CA SER A 422 0.91 19.18 5.16
C SER A 422 2.35 19.29 5.63
N ILE A 423 3.16 18.31 5.24
CA ILE A 423 4.61 18.31 5.48
C ILE A 423 5.28 18.77 4.19
N ALA A 424 5.95 19.91 4.25
CA ALA A 424 6.69 20.48 3.13
C ALA A 424 8.15 20.04 3.19
N PHE A 425 8.73 19.84 2.01
CA PHE A 425 10.11 19.45 1.81
C PHE A 425 10.75 20.44 0.84
N GLU A 426 11.79 21.11 1.30
CA GLU A 426 12.47 22.17 0.56
C GLU A 426 13.92 21.74 0.32
N THR A 427 14.46 22.05 -0.86
CA THR A 427 15.88 21.89 -1.16
C THR A 427 16.33 22.86 -2.24
N GLN A 428 17.63 23.10 -2.32
CA GLN A 428 18.25 23.86 -3.38
C GLN A 428 19.30 22.99 -4.08
N ILE A 429 19.34 23.04 -5.40
CA ILE A 429 20.32 22.34 -6.25
C ILE A 429 21.17 23.37 -6.98
N CYS A 430 22.49 23.25 -6.87
CA CYS A 430 23.44 24.05 -7.64
C CYS A 430 24.17 23.12 -8.62
N LEU A 431 23.87 23.24 -9.92
CA LEU A 431 24.44 22.36 -10.96
C LEU A 431 24.71 23.15 -12.24
N TYR A 432 25.91 23.02 -12.82
CA TYR A 432 26.29 23.68 -14.08
C TYR A 432 26.00 25.19 -14.13
N GLY A 433 26.22 25.90 -13.02
CA GLY A 433 25.96 27.34 -12.89
C GLY A 433 24.48 27.72 -12.71
N LEU A 434 23.57 26.75 -12.65
CA LEU A 434 22.16 26.95 -12.31
C LEU A 434 21.93 26.76 -10.81
N THR A 435 21.05 27.57 -10.23
CA THR A 435 20.55 27.41 -8.86
C THR A 435 19.05 27.18 -8.92
N ILE A 436 18.61 25.99 -8.54
CA ILE A 436 17.23 25.53 -8.67
C ILE A 436 16.67 25.27 -7.28
N ASP A 437 15.67 26.05 -6.89
CA ASP A 437 14.90 25.81 -5.67
C ASP A 437 13.77 24.82 -5.96
N LEU A 438 13.70 23.77 -5.14
CA LEU A 438 12.72 22.70 -5.23
C LEU A 438 11.90 22.62 -3.94
N GLU A 439 10.60 22.53 -4.11
CA GLU A 439 9.65 22.34 -3.03
C GLU A 439 8.64 21.27 -3.44
N THR A 440 8.31 20.38 -2.51
CA THR A 440 7.24 19.39 -2.67
C THR A 440 6.59 19.13 -1.33
N SER A 441 5.34 18.68 -1.33
CA SER A 441 4.57 18.45 -0.11
C SER A 441 4.02 17.03 -0.06
N SER A 442 3.86 16.50 1.15
CA SER A 442 3.10 15.27 1.34
C SER A 442 1.63 15.46 0.96
N LEU A 443 0.92 14.35 0.78
CA LEU A 443 -0.54 14.37 0.90
C LEU A 443 -0.95 14.85 2.30
N PRO A 444 -2.17 15.36 2.48
CA PRO A 444 -2.58 15.87 3.76
C PRO A 444 -2.59 14.78 4.84
N VAL A 445 -2.09 15.15 6.01
CA VAL A 445 -1.96 14.28 7.17
C VAL A 445 -2.90 14.72 8.28
N VAL A 446 -3.42 13.76 9.04
CA VAL A 446 -4.20 14.00 10.25
C VAL A 446 -3.32 13.77 11.48
N MET A 447 -3.31 14.75 12.38
CA MET A 447 -2.58 14.66 13.64
C MET A 447 -3.48 14.13 14.76
N ILE A 448 -3.04 13.09 15.46
CA ILE A 448 -3.77 12.50 16.59
C ILE A 448 -2.95 12.55 17.88
N SER A 449 -3.63 12.66 19.02
CA SER A 449 -3.00 12.61 20.34
C SER A 449 -3.11 11.22 20.98
N ASN A 450 -4.17 10.48 20.66
CA ASN A 450 -4.44 9.14 21.17
C ASN A 450 -4.74 8.15 20.03
N VAL A 451 -4.32 6.90 20.21
CA VAL A 451 -4.59 5.78 19.29
C VAL A 451 -6.10 5.51 19.15
N SER A 452 -6.91 5.85 20.16
CA SER A 452 -8.38 5.76 20.04
C SER A 452 -8.97 6.63 18.93
N GLN A 453 -8.25 7.65 18.47
CA GLN A 453 -8.67 8.53 17.37
C GLN A 453 -8.29 7.96 15.99
N LEU A 454 -7.39 6.97 15.95
CA LEU A 454 -6.86 6.38 14.72
C LEU A 454 -7.97 5.92 13.75
N PRO A 455 -9.06 5.24 14.19
CA PRO A 455 -10.15 4.86 13.29
C PRO A 455 -10.79 6.05 12.58
N ASN A 456 -11.14 7.11 13.31
CA ASN A 456 -11.84 8.25 12.74
C ASN A 456 -10.91 9.12 11.87
N ALA A 457 -9.65 9.26 12.27
CA ALA A 457 -8.62 9.90 11.45
C ALA A 457 -8.41 9.13 10.13
N TRP A 458 -8.43 7.78 10.18
CA TRP A 458 -8.33 6.97 8.97
C TRP A 458 -9.53 7.14 8.04
N ALA A 459 -10.75 7.26 8.57
CA ALA A 459 -11.92 7.60 7.75
C ALA A 459 -11.77 8.94 7.03
N ALA A 460 -11.22 9.95 7.71
CA ALA A 460 -10.97 11.25 7.09
C ALA A 460 -9.95 11.14 5.94
N ILE A 461 -8.87 10.39 6.16
CA ILE A 461 -7.86 10.12 5.11
C ILE A 461 -8.48 9.34 3.94
N ILE A 462 -9.30 8.33 4.18
CA ILE A 462 -10.02 7.61 3.12
C ILE A 462 -10.90 8.60 2.33
N TRP A 463 -11.73 9.37 3.02
CA TRP A 463 -12.70 10.26 2.37
C TRP A 463 -12.00 11.32 1.52
N TYR A 464 -10.93 11.93 2.04
CA TYR A 464 -10.12 12.89 1.30
C TYR A 464 -9.58 12.28 0.00
N ASN A 465 -8.88 11.14 0.12
CA ASN A 465 -8.16 10.55 -1.00
C ASN A 465 -9.07 9.92 -2.06
N VAL A 466 -10.28 9.49 -1.69
CA VAL A 466 -11.27 9.02 -2.68
C VAL A 466 -11.90 10.19 -3.42
N SER A 467 -12.20 11.28 -2.71
CA SER A 467 -13.02 12.38 -3.23
C SER A 467 -12.29 13.38 -4.12
N THR A 468 -10.99 13.58 -3.93
CA THR A 468 -10.24 14.64 -4.63
C THR A 468 -8.87 14.17 -5.13
N ASN A 469 -8.44 14.79 -6.22
CA ASN A 469 -7.07 14.70 -6.76
C ASN A 469 -6.21 15.91 -6.35
N ASP A 470 -6.83 16.95 -5.77
CA ASP A 470 -6.10 18.06 -5.17
C ASP A 470 -5.33 17.55 -3.95
N CYS A 471 -4.01 17.76 -3.94
CA CYS A 471 -3.11 17.28 -2.91
C CYS A 471 -2.90 18.29 -1.76
N GLN A 472 -3.47 19.51 -1.84
CA GLN A 472 -3.18 20.60 -0.91
C GLN A 472 -4.41 21.27 -0.29
N ASN A 473 -5.63 20.79 -0.55
CA ASN A 473 -6.83 21.33 0.10
C ASN A 473 -6.92 20.97 1.60
N LEU A 474 -6.31 21.78 2.46
CA LEU A 474 -6.32 21.57 3.92
C LEU A 474 -7.68 21.89 4.58
N VAL A 475 -8.55 22.65 3.91
CA VAL A 475 -9.88 23.06 4.40
C VAL A 475 -11.00 22.18 3.84
N PHE A 476 -10.65 20.98 3.37
CA PHE A 476 -11.55 20.05 2.68
C PHE A 476 -12.81 19.70 3.49
N PHE A 477 -12.69 19.50 4.80
CA PHE A 477 -13.82 19.13 5.66
C PHE A 477 -14.76 20.29 6.02
N ASN A 478 -14.51 21.51 5.54
CA ASN A 478 -15.46 22.61 5.64
C ASN A 478 -16.72 22.34 4.79
N ASN A 479 -16.54 21.71 3.64
CA ASN A 479 -17.63 21.31 2.75
C ASN A 479 -17.24 20.01 2.00
N PRO A 480 -17.28 18.85 2.68
CA PRO A 480 -16.81 17.61 2.10
C PRO A 480 -17.74 17.18 0.94
N PRO A 481 -17.20 16.95 -0.26
CA PRO A 481 -17.99 16.50 -1.40
C PRO A 481 -18.59 15.12 -1.15
N SER A 482 -19.68 14.82 -1.87
CA SER A 482 -20.26 13.48 -1.90
C SER A 482 -19.48 12.58 -2.83
N VAL A 483 -19.40 11.30 -2.46
CA VAL A 483 -18.71 10.26 -3.24
C VAL A 483 -19.75 9.30 -3.80
N THR A 484 -19.50 8.75 -4.98
CA THR A 484 -20.38 7.72 -5.54
C THR A 484 -20.26 6.43 -4.71
N LEU A 485 -21.39 5.77 -4.46
CA LEU A 485 -21.42 4.56 -3.64
C LEU A 485 -20.51 3.46 -4.20
N SER A 486 -20.44 3.32 -5.53
CA SER A 486 -19.59 2.32 -6.19
C SER A 486 -18.10 2.52 -5.89
N GLN A 487 -17.60 3.76 -5.95
CA GLN A 487 -16.21 4.10 -5.61
C GLN A 487 -15.92 3.83 -4.13
N LEU A 488 -16.85 4.17 -3.24
CA LEU A 488 -16.64 3.93 -1.81
C LEU A 488 -16.64 2.45 -1.46
N LEU A 489 -17.56 1.66 -2.02
CA LEU A 489 -17.65 0.21 -1.80
C LEU A 489 -16.38 -0.52 -2.28
N GLU A 490 -15.85 -0.08 -3.42
CA GLU A 490 -14.55 -0.53 -3.93
C GLU A 490 -13.44 -0.27 -2.90
N VAL A 491 -13.37 0.95 -2.37
CA VAL A 491 -12.38 1.32 -1.34
C VAL A 491 -12.59 0.58 -0.02
N MET A 492 -13.84 0.27 0.34
CA MET A 492 -14.12 -0.58 1.50
C MET A 492 -13.55 -1.97 1.29
N SER A 493 -13.73 -2.56 0.11
CA SER A 493 -13.11 -3.85 -0.19
C SER A 493 -11.58 -3.81 -0.10
N TRP A 494 -10.95 -2.72 -0.53
CA TRP A 494 -9.51 -2.50 -0.34
C TRP A 494 -9.09 -2.42 1.14
N GLN A 495 -9.94 -1.89 2.02
CA GLN A 495 -9.67 -1.94 3.46
C GLN A 495 -9.57 -3.38 3.96
N PHE A 496 -10.41 -4.29 3.44
CA PHE A 496 -10.36 -5.70 3.80
C PHE A 496 -9.15 -6.41 3.18
N SER A 497 -8.88 -6.23 1.89
CA SER A 497 -7.76 -6.90 1.23
C SER A 497 -6.40 -6.48 1.79
N SER A 498 -6.19 -5.18 2.05
CA SER A 498 -4.92 -4.65 2.58
C SER A 498 -4.74 -4.93 4.08
N TYR A 499 -5.81 -4.88 4.87
CA TYR A 499 -5.71 -5.02 6.33
C TYR A 499 -5.76 -6.48 6.81
N VAL A 500 -6.69 -7.27 6.23
CA VAL A 500 -7.02 -8.65 6.63
C VAL A 500 -6.86 -9.65 5.48
N GLY A 501 -6.27 -9.25 4.36
CA GLY A 501 -5.72 -10.16 3.36
C GLY A 501 -6.67 -10.61 2.26
N ARG A 502 -7.98 -10.63 2.51
CA ARG A 502 -9.02 -10.94 1.52
C ARG A 502 -10.02 -9.79 1.47
N GLY A 503 -10.33 -9.32 0.26
CA GLY A 503 -11.33 -8.26 0.02
C GLY A 503 -12.77 -8.74 0.19
N LEU A 504 -13.71 -7.90 -0.23
CA LEU A 504 -15.14 -8.18 -0.21
C LEU A 504 -15.64 -8.64 -1.58
N ASN A 505 -16.51 -9.65 -1.60
CA ASN A 505 -17.16 -10.12 -2.82
C ASN A 505 -18.44 -9.31 -3.14
N SER A 506 -19.04 -9.55 -4.31
CA SER A 506 -20.25 -8.84 -4.76
C SER A 506 -21.42 -8.94 -3.78
N ASP A 507 -21.67 -10.11 -3.20
CA ASP A 507 -22.75 -10.31 -2.24
C ASP A 507 -22.56 -9.50 -0.95
N GLN A 508 -21.32 -9.46 -0.45
CA GLN A 508 -20.95 -8.69 0.73
C GLN A 508 -21.05 -7.19 0.48
N LEU A 509 -20.59 -6.73 -0.70
CA LEU A 509 -20.68 -5.34 -1.11
C LEU A 509 -22.13 -4.88 -1.29
N ASN A 510 -22.99 -5.73 -1.86
CA ASN A 510 -24.42 -5.44 -2.01
C ASN A 510 -25.11 -5.24 -0.64
N MET A 511 -24.78 -6.08 0.35
CA MET A 511 -25.33 -5.92 1.71
C MET A 511 -24.85 -4.61 2.36
N LEU A 512 -23.57 -4.24 2.19
CA LEU A 512 -23.06 -2.95 2.67
C LEU A 512 -23.74 -1.76 1.97
N ALA A 513 -24.01 -1.88 0.66
CA ALA A 513 -24.71 -0.88 -0.12
C ALA A 513 -26.12 -0.64 0.42
N GLU A 514 -26.90 -1.71 0.60
CA GLU A 514 -28.25 -1.66 1.17
C GLU A 514 -28.24 -0.99 2.56
N LYS A 515 -27.23 -1.31 3.37
CA LYS A 515 -27.05 -0.75 4.71
C LYS A 515 -26.75 0.76 4.69
N LEU A 516 -26.07 1.26 3.66
CA LEU A 516 -25.71 2.67 3.51
C LEU A 516 -26.80 3.51 2.83
N THR A 517 -27.54 2.93 1.88
CA THR A 517 -28.54 3.68 1.09
C THR A 517 -29.94 3.62 1.69
N VAL A 518 -30.28 2.60 2.49
CA VAL A 518 -31.65 2.32 3.01
C VAL A 518 -32.71 2.14 1.92
N GLN A 519 -32.40 2.49 0.66
CA GLN A 519 -33.25 2.40 -0.53
C GLN A 519 -32.56 1.56 -1.61
N SER A 520 -33.36 0.76 -2.31
CA SER A 520 -32.99 -0.36 -3.18
C SER A 520 -32.45 0.00 -4.58
N ASN A 521 -32.14 1.27 -4.86
CA ASN A 521 -31.60 1.68 -6.17
C ASN A 521 -30.09 1.92 -6.09
N TYR A 522 -29.34 0.94 -6.62
CA TYR A 522 -27.88 0.82 -6.57
C TYR A 522 -27.14 1.72 -7.59
N SER A 523 -27.82 2.28 -8.59
CA SER A 523 -27.16 2.76 -9.80
C SER A 523 -26.48 4.13 -9.71
N ASP A 524 -26.92 5.09 -8.87
CA ASP A 524 -26.34 6.45 -8.81
C ASP A 524 -26.43 7.10 -7.41
N GLY A 525 -26.32 6.29 -6.36
CA GLY A 525 -26.36 6.80 -4.98
C GLY A 525 -25.10 7.60 -4.63
N HIS A 526 -25.23 8.89 -4.39
CA HIS A 526 -24.18 9.70 -3.75
C HIS A 526 -24.26 9.57 -2.23
N LEU A 527 -23.11 9.29 -1.59
CA LEU A 527 -22.99 9.24 -0.14
C LEU A 527 -22.28 10.50 0.38
N THR A 528 -22.79 11.05 1.49
CA THR A 528 -22.18 12.19 2.18
C THR A 528 -21.23 11.72 3.27
N TRP A 529 -20.23 12.56 3.61
CA TRP A 529 -19.32 12.31 4.73
C TRP A 529 -20.08 12.05 6.05
N ALA A 530 -21.17 12.79 6.26
CA ALA A 530 -22.00 12.67 7.45
C ALA A 530 -22.57 11.25 7.61
N LYS A 531 -23.19 10.69 6.57
CA LYS A 531 -23.73 9.32 6.60
C LYS A 531 -22.66 8.26 6.83
N PHE A 532 -21.44 8.49 6.35
CA PHE A 532 -20.35 7.53 6.47
C PHE A 532 -19.75 7.49 7.89
N CYS A 533 -19.50 8.66 8.50
CA CYS A 533 -18.68 8.75 9.72
C CYS A 533 -19.23 9.66 10.85
N LYS A 534 -20.36 10.35 10.68
CA LYS A 534 -20.94 11.25 11.71
C LYS A 534 -22.30 10.79 12.21
N GLU A 535 -23.19 10.41 11.30
CA GLU A 535 -24.56 10.00 11.61
C GLU A 535 -24.56 8.57 12.14
N HIS A 536 -25.39 8.34 13.16
CA HIS A 536 -25.61 7.00 13.68
C HIS A 536 -26.48 6.18 12.72
N LEU A 537 -26.18 4.89 12.62
CA LEU A 537 -27.03 3.96 11.88
C LEU A 537 -28.44 3.91 12.50
N PRO A 538 -29.50 3.70 11.69
CA PRO A 538 -30.87 3.66 12.19
C PRO A 538 -31.04 2.67 13.35
N GLY A 539 -31.46 3.18 14.52
CA GLY A 539 -31.67 2.38 15.73
C GLY A 539 -30.40 1.85 16.40
N LYS A 540 -29.22 2.43 16.10
CA LYS A 540 -27.93 2.04 16.69
C LYS A 540 -27.20 3.26 17.28
N PRO A 541 -26.35 3.06 18.31
CA PRO A 541 -25.60 4.15 18.94
C PRO A 541 -24.22 4.41 18.30
N PHE A 542 -23.99 3.96 17.07
CA PHE A 542 -22.70 4.05 16.39
C PHE A 542 -22.85 4.33 14.90
N THR A 543 -21.79 4.88 14.29
CA THR A 543 -21.72 5.22 12.87
C THR A 543 -21.40 3.99 12.02
N PHE A 544 -21.61 4.09 10.70
CA PHE A 544 -21.25 3.01 9.77
C PHE A 544 -19.76 2.68 9.83
N TRP A 545 -18.89 3.68 9.76
CA TRP A 545 -17.45 3.45 9.78
C TRP A 545 -16.95 2.83 11.08
N THR A 546 -17.42 3.30 12.25
CA THR A 546 -17.03 2.71 13.54
C THR A 546 -17.43 1.24 13.64
N TRP A 547 -18.59 0.87 13.08
CA TRP A 547 -19.02 -0.52 13.00
C TRP A 547 -18.13 -1.36 12.09
N LEU A 548 -17.80 -0.86 10.91
CA LEU A 548 -16.97 -1.57 9.94
C LEU A 548 -15.53 -1.74 10.43
N GLU A 549 -14.97 -0.71 11.07
CA GLU A 549 -13.63 -0.79 11.66
C GLU A 549 -13.57 -1.84 12.77
N ALA A 550 -14.58 -1.87 13.65
CA ALA A 550 -14.61 -2.86 14.74
C ALA A 550 -14.67 -4.30 14.19
N ILE A 551 -15.28 -4.51 13.03
CA ILE A 551 -15.25 -5.79 12.30
C ILE A 551 -13.85 -6.07 11.75
N LEU A 552 -13.19 -5.11 11.12
CA LEU A 552 -11.81 -5.27 10.65
C LEU A 552 -10.85 -5.64 11.79
N ASP A 553 -10.98 -4.99 12.95
CA ASP A 553 -10.18 -5.30 14.14
C ASP A 553 -10.46 -6.71 14.69
N LEU A 554 -11.75 -7.10 14.74
CA LEU A 554 -12.18 -8.44 15.12
C LEU A 554 -11.57 -9.50 14.21
N ILE A 555 -11.64 -9.29 12.88
CA ILE A 555 -11.06 -10.19 11.89
C ILE A 555 -9.56 -10.31 12.13
N LYS A 556 -8.85 -9.18 12.17
CA LYS A 556 -7.40 -9.14 12.28
C LYS A 556 -6.88 -9.89 13.51
N LYS A 557 -7.56 -9.73 14.65
CA LYS A 557 -7.10 -10.25 15.94
C LYS A 557 -7.59 -11.65 16.28
N HIS A 558 -8.77 -12.06 15.82
CA HIS A 558 -9.43 -13.27 16.35
C HIS A 558 -9.82 -14.32 15.30
N ILE A 559 -10.06 -13.93 14.04
CA ILE A 559 -10.59 -14.86 13.02
C ILE A 559 -9.91 -14.73 11.65
N LEU A 560 -8.70 -14.18 11.62
CA LEU A 560 -7.96 -13.91 10.37
C LEU A 560 -7.81 -15.16 9.48
N PRO A 561 -7.41 -16.34 9.99
CA PRO A 561 -7.30 -17.54 9.15
C PRO A 561 -8.63 -17.96 8.52
N LEU A 562 -9.72 -17.90 9.29
CA LEU A 562 -11.07 -18.25 8.83
C LEU A 562 -11.59 -17.29 7.76
N TRP A 563 -11.20 -16.00 7.87
CA TRP A 563 -11.51 -14.99 6.86
C TRP A 563 -10.74 -15.23 5.56
N ILE A 564 -9.43 -15.47 5.63
CA ILE A 564 -8.57 -15.71 4.45
C ILE A 564 -9.03 -16.97 3.70
N ASP A 565 -9.35 -18.05 4.42
CA ASP A 565 -9.86 -19.29 3.82
C ASP A 565 -11.28 -19.17 3.26
N GLY A 566 -11.96 -18.06 3.54
CA GLY A 566 -13.29 -17.76 3.02
C GLY A 566 -14.44 -18.52 3.66
N TYR A 567 -14.25 -19.07 4.85
CA TYR A 567 -15.30 -19.75 5.62
C TYR A 567 -16.27 -18.78 6.32
N VAL A 568 -15.92 -17.50 6.38
CA VAL A 568 -16.78 -16.44 6.94
C VAL A 568 -17.52 -15.73 5.82
N MET A 569 -18.86 -15.84 5.82
CA MET A 569 -19.74 -15.10 4.90
C MET A 569 -19.77 -13.61 5.27
N GLY A 570 -19.79 -13.29 6.57
CA GLY A 570 -19.56 -11.93 7.07
C GLY A 570 -20.76 -11.01 6.88
N PHE A 571 -20.89 -10.41 5.70
CA PHE A 571 -21.92 -9.40 5.40
C PHE A 571 -23.12 -10.04 4.69
N VAL A 572 -24.15 -10.38 5.46
CA VAL A 572 -25.43 -10.93 4.96
C VAL A 572 -26.57 -10.44 5.85
N SER A 573 -27.65 -9.96 5.23
CA SER A 573 -28.84 -9.50 5.96
C SER A 573 -29.58 -10.69 6.57
N LYS A 574 -30.35 -10.47 7.65
CA LYS A 574 -31.15 -11.53 8.28
C LYS A 574 -32.16 -12.18 7.32
N GLU A 575 -32.69 -11.40 6.38
CA GLU A 575 -33.63 -11.88 5.36
C GLU A 575 -32.92 -12.80 4.37
N LYS A 576 -31.78 -12.35 3.81
CA LYS A 576 -30.98 -13.15 2.88
C LYS A 576 -30.41 -14.40 3.54
N GLU A 577 -29.96 -14.30 4.79
CA GLU A 577 -29.51 -15.44 5.60
C GLU A 577 -30.57 -16.54 5.70
N ARG A 578 -31.82 -16.17 6.04
CA ARG A 578 -32.93 -17.13 6.13
C ARG A 578 -33.24 -17.75 4.77
N LEU A 579 -33.21 -16.97 3.70
CA LEU A 579 -33.42 -17.48 2.34
C LEU A 579 -32.36 -18.50 1.93
N LEU A 580 -31.08 -18.23 2.23
CA LEU A 580 -29.98 -19.14 1.90
C LEU A 580 -30.02 -20.46 2.68
N LEU A 581 -30.54 -20.43 3.91
CA LEU A 581 -30.62 -21.59 4.79
C LEU A 581 -31.94 -22.38 4.66
N LYS A 582 -33.00 -21.79 4.12
CA LYS A 582 -34.36 -22.37 4.11
C LYS A 582 -34.42 -23.77 3.49
N ASP A 583 -33.74 -23.98 2.37
CA ASP A 583 -33.78 -25.22 1.60
C ASP A 583 -32.54 -26.12 1.85
N LYS A 584 -31.84 -25.91 2.98
CA LYS A 584 -30.62 -26.65 3.35
C LYS A 584 -30.91 -27.70 4.42
N MET A 585 -30.03 -28.71 4.49
CA MET A 585 -30.14 -29.80 5.47
C MET A 585 -30.10 -29.28 6.92
N PRO A 586 -30.83 -29.91 7.87
CA PRO A 586 -30.73 -29.59 9.29
C PRO A 586 -29.28 -29.60 9.79
N GLY A 587 -28.92 -28.56 10.53
CA GLY A 587 -27.56 -28.34 11.04
C GLY A 587 -26.61 -27.67 10.05
N THR A 588 -27.08 -27.26 8.87
CA THR A 588 -26.35 -26.32 8.02
C THR A 588 -26.36 -24.93 8.66
N PHE A 589 -25.18 -24.30 8.76
CA PHE A 589 -24.99 -23.01 9.40
C PHE A 589 -24.14 -22.06 8.56
N LEU A 590 -24.28 -20.75 8.83
CA LEU A 590 -23.44 -19.71 8.25
C LEU A 590 -22.90 -18.75 9.31
N LEU A 591 -21.76 -18.12 9.01
CA LEU A 591 -21.06 -17.18 9.88
C LEU A 591 -21.23 -15.76 9.38
N ARG A 592 -21.76 -14.85 10.20
CA ARG A 592 -21.97 -13.44 9.85
C ARG A 592 -21.57 -12.46 10.95
N PHE A 593 -21.31 -11.22 10.58
CA PHE A 593 -21.05 -10.15 11.54
C PHE A 593 -22.36 -9.63 12.13
N SER A 594 -22.29 -9.19 13.38
CA SER A 594 -23.43 -8.57 14.05
C SER A 594 -23.66 -7.17 13.51
N GLU A 595 -24.89 -6.89 13.10
CA GLU A 595 -25.31 -5.53 12.77
C GLU A 595 -25.75 -4.72 14.00
N SER A 596 -25.91 -5.40 15.15
CA SER A 596 -26.41 -4.78 16.39
C SER A 596 -25.30 -4.44 17.39
N HIS A 597 -24.17 -5.15 17.35
CA HIS A 597 -23.05 -4.97 18.27
C HIS A 597 -21.79 -4.64 17.48
N LEU A 598 -20.96 -3.74 18.03
CA LEU A 598 -19.65 -3.43 17.48
C LEU A 598 -18.73 -4.64 17.56
N GLY A 599 -18.10 -5.01 16.44
CA GLY A 599 -17.07 -6.05 16.40
C GLY A 599 -17.56 -7.41 16.94
N GLY A 600 -18.77 -7.82 16.57
CA GLY A 600 -19.33 -9.12 16.94
C GLY A 600 -19.44 -10.08 15.75
N ILE A 601 -19.14 -11.37 15.97
CA ILE A 601 -19.44 -12.46 15.03
C ILE A 601 -20.50 -13.38 15.61
N THR A 602 -21.41 -13.86 14.77
CA THR A 602 -22.45 -14.82 15.14
C THR A 602 -22.57 -15.90 14.08
N PHE A 603 -23.22 -16.99 14.45
CA PHE A 603 -23.64 -18.01 13.51
C PHE A 603 -25.13 -18.27 13.65
N THR A 604 -25.72 -18.68 12.53
CA THR A 604 -27.14 -19.08 12.43
C THR A 604 -27.22 -20.43 11.76
N TRP A 605 -28.02 -21.33 12.30
CA TRP A 605 -28.26 -22.64 11.72
C TRP A 605 -29.74 -22.88 11.47
N VAL A 606 -30.02 -23.74 10.49
CA VAL A 606 -31.36 -24.22 10.19
C VAL A 606 -31.63 -25.54 10.92
N ASP A 607 -32.84 -25.65 11.43
CA ASP A 607 -33.37 -26.88 12.03
C ASP A 607 -34.77 -27.16 11.47
N HIS A 608 -35.16 -28.43 11.43
CA HIS A 608 -36.47 -28.84 10.94
C HIS A 608 -37.21 -29.53 12.08
N SER A 609 -38.34 -28.95 12.48
CA SER A 609 -39.21 -29.60 13.47
C SER A 609 -39.83 -30.89 12.92
N GLU A 610 -40.31 -31.77 13.80
CA GLU A 610 -41.02 -33.01 13.43
C GLU A 610 -42.24 -32.75 12.51
N ASN A 611 -42.79 -31.54 12.55
CA ASN A 611 -43.94 -31.12 11.74
C ASN A 611 -43.54 -30.59 10.34
N GLY A 612 -42.26 -30.60 9.99
CA GLY A 612 -41.73 -30.08 8.73
C GLY A 612 -41.57 -28.56 8.69
N GLU A 613 -41.82 -27.85 9.80
CA GLU A 613 -41.59 -26.41 9.91
C GLU A 613 -40.09 -26.11 10.04
N VAL A 614 -39.58 -25.20 9.21
CA VAL A 614 -38.19 -24.75 9.19
C VAL A 614 -37.97 -23.68 10.25
N ARG A 615 -37.07 -23.94 11.21
CA ARG A 615 -36.68 -23.00 12.27
C ARG A 615 -35.26 -22.52 12.07
N PHE A 616 -35.02 -21.26 12.43
CA PHE A 616 -33.70 -20.63 12.36
C PHE A 616 -33.29 -20.19 13.76
N HIS A 617 -32.11 -20.62 14.19
CA HIS A 617 -31.56 -20.27 15.49
C HIS A 617 -30.28 -19.48 15.29
N SER A 618 -30.16 -18.33 15.98
CA SER A 618 -28.96 -17.50 16.00
C SER A 618 -28.45 -17.36 17.42
N VAL A 619 -27.13 -17.42 17.62
CA VAL A 619 -26.52 -17.21 18.94
C VAL A 619 -26.36 -15.72 19.22
N GLU A 620 -26.26 -15.36 20.50
CA GLU A 620 -25.78 -14.04 20.88
C GLU A 620 -24.38 -13.79 20.29
N PRO A 621 -24.12 -12.62 19.67
CA PRO A 621 -22.84 -12.36 19.03
C PRO A 621 -21.64 -12.45 19.98
N TYR A 622 -20.60 -13.14 19.55
CA TYR A 622 -19.32 -13.21 20.22
C TYR A 622 -18.50 -11.95 19.90
N ASN A 623 -18.18 -11.18 20.94
CA ASN A 623 -17.33 -10.00 20.85
C ASN A 623 -15.87 -10.34 21.16
N LYS A 624 -14.98 -9.35 20.99
CA LYS A 624 -13.56 -9.43 21.33
C LYS A 624 -13.28 -10.05 22.71
N GLY A 625 -14.07 -9.69 23.72
CA GLY A 625 -13.89 -10.19 25.09
C GLY A 625 -14.09 -11.70 25.18
N ARG A 626 -15.15 -12.23 24.56
CA ARG A 626 -15.40 -13.69 24.53
C ARG A 626 -14.39 -14.43 23.65
N LEU A 627 -14.03 -13.87 22.49
CA LEU A 627 -13.06 -14.49 21.57
C LEU A 627 -11.61 -14.44 22.07
N SER A 628 -11.31 -13.60 23.07
CA SER A 628 -10.01 -13.62 23.75
C SER A 628 -9.90 -14.77 24.75
N ALA A 629 -11.05 -15.26 25.27
CA ALA A 629 -11.08 -16.36 26.23
C ALA A 629 -11.08 -17.73 25.54
N LEU A 630 -11.79 -17.86 24.41
CA LEU A 630 -11.85 -19.12 23.65
C LEU A 630 -11.79 -18.82 22.14
N PRO A 631 -10.89 -19.47 21.36
CA PRO A 631 -10.83 -19.30 19.92
C PRO A 631 -12.15 -19.64 19.23
N PHE A 632 -12.49 -18.88 18.19
CA PHE A 632 -13.79 -19.05 17.52
C PHE A 632 -13.98 -20.43 16.88
N ALA A 633 -12.91 -21.03 16.36
CA ALA A 633 -12.97 -22.39 15.81
C ALA A 633 -13.31 -23.45 16.87
N ASP A 634 -12.77 -23.31 18.09
CA ASP A 634 -13.08 -24.20 19.21
C ASP A 634 -14.51 -23.99 19.73
N ILE A 635 -15.00 -22.74 19.73
CA ILE A 635 -16.41 -22.44 19.98
C ILE A 635 -17.29 -23.24 19.01
N LEU A 636 -16.99 -23.22 17.70
CA LEU A 636 -17.78 -23.97 16.70
C LEU A 636 -17.66 -25.49 16.89
N ARG A 637 -16.48 -25.99 17.29
CA ARG A 637 -16.24 -27.41 17.55
C ARG A 637 -17.10 -27.93 18.70
N ASP A 638 -17.04 -27.22 19.83
CA ASP A 638 -17.53 -27.70 21.12
C ASP A 638 -18.91 -27.13 21.50
N TYR A 639 -19.50 -26.26 20.67
CA TYR A 639 -20.82 -25.68 20.93
C TYR A 639 -21.88 -26.75 21.18
N LYS A 640 -22.66 -26.58 22.25
CA LYS A 640 -23.81 -27.47 22.54
C LYS A 640 -25.07 -26.68 22.79
N VAL A 641 -26.19 -27.29 22.42
CA VAL A 641 -27.52 -26.77 22.73
C VAL A 641 -28.27 -27.82 23.53
N ILE A 642 -28.92 -27.38 24.60
CA ILE A 642 -29.83 -28.22 25.37
C ILE A 642 -31.25 -27.99 24.82
N MET A 643 -31.82 -29.03 24.24
CA MET A 643 -33.22 -29.07 23.79
C MET A 643 -34.11 -29.74 24.87
N ALA A 644 -35.42 -29.84 24.60
CA ALA A 644 -36.43 -30.33 25.55
C ALA A 644 -36.13 -31.73 26.16
N GLU A 645 -35.26 -32.53 25.52
CA GLU A 645 -34.85 -33.86 25.98
C GLU A 645 -33.64 -33.86 26.94
N ASN A 646 -33.12 -32.70 27.35
CA ASN A 646 -31.96 -32.52 28.26
C ASN A 646 -30.63 -33.16 27.79
N ILE A 647 -30.53 -33.63 26.55
CA ILE A 647 -29.29 -34.14 25.96
C ILE A 647 -28.57 -32.98 25.24
N PRO A 648 -27.33 -32.62 25.62
CA PRO A 648 -26.59 -31.54 24.99
C PRO A 648 -25.94 -32.01 23.67
N GLU A 649 -26.48 -31.55 22.54
CA GLU A 649 -25.97 -31.88 21.21
C GLU A 649 -25.37 -30.67 20.50
N ASN A 650 -24.42 -30.89 19.58
CA ASN A 650 -23.90 -29.83 18.72
C ASN A 650 -24.79 -29.72 17.47
N PRO A 651 -25.54 -28.62 17.30
CA PRO A 651 -26.40 -28.45 16.13
C PRO A 651 -25.62 -28.16 14.84
N LEU A 652 -24.34 -27.79 14.93
CA LEU A 652 -23.51 -27.35 13.82
C LEU A 652 -22.87 -28.57 13.11
N LYS A 653 -23.39 -28.90 11.93
CA LYS A 653 -22.95 -30.06 11.13
C LYS A 653 -22.26 -29.66 9.83
N TYR A 654 -22.85 -28.72 9.09
CA TYR A 654 -22.35 -28.31 7.77
C TYR A 654 -22.22 -26.79 7.69
N LEU A 655 -21.06 -26.30 7.27
CA LEU A 655 -20.89 -24.91 6.87
C LEU A 655 -21.51 -24.70 5.48
N TYR A 656 -22.26 -23.62 5.31
CA TYR A 656 -22.82 -23.24 4.02
C TYR A 656 -21.73 -23.17 2.91
N PRO A 657 -21.99 -23.69 1.69
CA PRO A 657 -23.26 -24.28 1.26
C PRO A 657 -23.48 -25.70 1.79
N ASP A 658 -22.49 -26.60 1.71
CA ASP A 658 -22.62 -28.02 2.07
C ASP A 658 -21.25 -28.63 2.47
N ILE A 659 -20.47 -27.91 3.29
CA ILE A 659 -19.12 -28.31 3.69
C ILE A 659 -19.18 -28.93 5.09
N PRO A 660 -18.75 -30.17 5.33
CA PRO A 660 -18.68 -30.73 6.68
C PRO A 660 -17.87 -29.84 7.63
N LYS A 661 -18.39 -29.57 8.84
CA LYS A 661 -17.78 -28.66 9.82
C LYS A 661 -16.29 -28.92 10.02
N ASP A 662 -15.92 -30.17 10.31
CA ASP A 662 -14.53 -30.52 10.61
C ASP A 662 -13.61 -30.47 9.38
N LYS A 663 -14.18 -30.53 8.16
CA LYS A 663 -13.42 -30.29 6.93
C LYS A 663 -13.08 -28.80 6.77
N ALA A 664 -13.97 -27.90 7.20
CA ALA A 664 -13.74 -26.45 7.14
C ALA A 664 -12.83 -25.97 8.29
N PHE A 665 -13.15 -26.34 9.53
CA PHE A 665 -12.51 -25.79 10.72
C PHE A 665 -11.46 -26.69 11.36
N GLY A 666 -11.32 -27.95 10.91
CA GLY A 666 -10.43 -28.95 11.53
C GLY A 666 -8.98 -28.48 11.70
N LYS A 667 -8.43 -27.82 10.68
CA LYS A 667 -7.08 -27.24 10.69
C LYS A 667 -6.91 -26.01 11.61
N HIS A 668 -8.01 -25.45 12.10
CA HIS A 668 -8.05 -24.28 12.98
C HIS A 668 -8.41 -24.64 14.41
N TYR A 669 -8.70 -25.91 14.69
CA TYR A 669 -8.96 -26.37 16.05
C TYR A 669 -7.68 -26.33 16.87
N SER A 670 -7.78 -25.82 18.09
CA SER A 670 -6.66 -25.89 19.01
C SER A 670 -6.34 -27.37 19.28
N SER A 671 -5.09 -27.74 19.09
CA SER A 671 -4.59 -29.07 19.44
C SER A 671 -4.62 -29.23 20.96
N GLN A 672 -5.72 -29.76 21.50
CA GLN A 672 -5.67 -30.43 22.80
C GLN A 672 -6.49 -31.71 22.71
N PRO A 673 -5.94 -32.78 23.28
CA PRO A 673 -6.10 -32.95 24.70
C PRO A 673 -4.80 -32.56 25.40
N CYS A 674 -4.90 -31.74 26.45
CA CYS A 674 -3.97 -31.93 27.55
C CYS A 674 -4.28 -33.35 28.05
N GLU A 675 -3.62 -34.37 27.50
CA GLU A 675 -3.41 -35.62 28.24
C GLU A 675 -2.53 -35.22 29.43
N VAL A 676 -3.16 -34.63 30.45
CA VAL A 676 -2.65 -34.73 31.79
C VAL A 676 -2.49 -36.22 31.99
N SER A 677 -1.24 -36.64 32.14
CA SER A 677 -0.87 -37.99 32.48
C SER A 677 -1.89 -38.49 33.48
N ARG A 678 -2.60 -39.60 33.19
CA ARG A 678 -3.36 -40.29 34.23
C ARG A 678 -2.44 -40.35 35.45
N PRO A 679 -2.88 -39.91 36.64
CA PRO A 679 -2.00 -39.90 37.79
C PRO A 679 -1.46 -41.31 37.93
N THR A 680 -0.15 -41.47 37.72
CA THR A 680 0.53 -42.65 38.22
C THR A 680 0.27 -42.60 39.71
N GLU A 681 -0.25 -43.71 40.26
CA GLU A 681 -0.60 -43.84 41.66
C GLU A 681 0.58 -43.43 42.54
N ARG A 682 0.60 -42.16 42.97
CA ARG A 682 1.30 -41.60 44.14
C ARG A 682 1.15 -40.08 44.16
N GLY A 683 0.28 -39.63 45.07
CA GLY A 683 0.51 -38.41 45.84
C GLY A 683 0.31 -37.05 45.16
N ASP A 684 -0.89 -36.51 45.37
CA ASP A 684 -1.07 -35.15 45.91
C ASP A 684 -0.86 -33.93 44.99
N LYS A 685 -1.72 -33.78 43.96
CA LYS A 685 -2.20 -32.47 43.47
C LYS A 685 -3.66 -32.59 42.98
N GLY A 686 -4.61 -32.27 43.86
CA GLY A 686 -6.06 -32.39 43.65
C GLY A 686 -6.71 -31.34 42.74
N TYR A 687 -6.09 -30.97 41.62
CA TYR A 687 -6.71 -30.05 40.66
C TYR A 687 -7.35 -30.83 39.50
N VAL A 688 -8.64 -30.64 39.29
CA VAL A 688 -9.38 -31.18 38.14
C VAL A 688 -9.23 -30.21 36.97
N PRO A 689 -8.72 -30.65 35.80
CA PRO A 689 -8.66 -29.80 34.62
C PRO A 689 -10.08 -29.42 34.16
N SER A 690 -10.34 -28.12 34.00
CA SER A 690 -11.62 -27.57 33.54
C SER A 690 -11.55 -27.10 32.09
N VAL A 691 -12.52 -27.47 31.27
CA VAL A 691 -12.66 -27.00 29.88
C VAL A 691 -13.92 -26.15 29.77
N PHE A 692 -13.82 -24.95 29.18
CA PHE A 692 -14.96 -24.09 28.92
C PHE A 692 -15.70 -24.57 27.68
N ILE A 693 -16.97 -24.96 27.85
CA ILE A 693 -17.85 -25.38 26.75
C ILE A 693 -18.98 -24.36 26.61
N PRO A 694 -19.16 -23.72 25.45
CA PRO A 694 -20.27 -22.80 25.23
C PRO A 694 -21.58 -23.59 25.05
N ILE A 695 -22.55 -23.36 25.95
CA ILE A 695 -23.85 -24.04 25.97
C ILE A 695 -24.99 -23.01 25.93
N SER A 696 -25.97 -23.22 25.05
CA SER A 696 -27.21 -22.44 24.99
C SER A 696 -28.42 -23.31 25.32
N THR A 697 -29.44 -22.74 25.98
CA THR A 697 -30.73 -23.40 26.26
C THR A 697 -31.82 -22.81 25.37
N ILE A 698 -32.48 -23.63 24.55
CA ILE A 698 -33.64 -23.20 23.76
C ILE A 698 -34.89 -23.43 24.62
N ARG A 699 -35.52 -22.36 25.10
CA ARG A 699 -36.83 -22.46 25.77
C ARG A 699 -37.91 -22.50 24.69
N SER A 700 -38.78 -23.51 24.72
CA SER A 700 -40.02 -23.51 23.96
C SER A 700 -40.95 -22.44 24.52
N ASP A 701 -41.46 -21.55 23.66
CA ASP A 701 -42.47 -20.55 24.03
C ASP A 701 -43.68 -21.25 24.64
N SER A 702 -43.69 -21.31 25.97
CA SER A 702 -44.87 -21.61 26.77
C SER A 702 -45.25 -20.31 27.45
N MET A 703 -46.47 -19.87 27.16
CA MET A 703 -47.13 -18.71 27.77
C MET A 703 -47.37 -19.00 29.25
N GLU A 704 -46.36 -18.81 30.10
CA GLU A 704 -46.56 -18.70 31.56
C GLU A 704 -46.00 -17.35 32.05
N PRO A 705 -46.74 -16.62 32.91
CA PRO A 705 -46.26 -15.36 33.45
C PRO A 705 -45.00 -15.60 34.30
N GLN A 706 -43.95 -14.82 34.06
CA GLN A 706 -42.74 -14.84 34.88
C GLN A 706 -43.11 -14.61 36.36
N SER A 707 -42.78 -15.58 37.21
CA SER A 707 -42.86 -15.41 38.65
C SER A 707 -41.77 -14.42 39.11
N PRO A 708 -42.01 -13.60 40.15
CA PRO A 708 -41.02 -12.61 40.61
C PRO A 708 -39.72 -13.23 41.13
N SER A 709 -39.69 -14.55 41.30
CA SER A 709 -38.59 -15.32 41.87
C SER A 709 -37.47 -15.66 40.87
N ASP A 710 -37.66 -15.41 39.56
CA ASP A 710 -36.68 -15.72 38.49
C ASP A 710 -35.72 -14.56 38.15
N LEU A 711 -35.74 -13.47 38.93
CA LEU A 711 -34.79 -12.37 38.77
C LEU A 711 -33.43 -12.75 39.38
N LEU A 712 -32.50 -13.19 38.53
CA LEU A 712 -31.09 -13.30 38.90
C LEU A 712 -30.55 -11.94 39.35
N PRO A 713 -29.67 -11.87 40.37
CA PRO A 713 -29.07 -10.62 40.79
C PRO A 713 -28.28 -10.01 39.62
N MET A 714 -28.46 -8.69 39.45
CA MET A 714 -27.77 -7.90 38.43
C MET A 714 -26.25 -8.15 38.50
N SER A 715 -25.62 -8.34 37.33
CA SER A 715 -24.16 -8.52 37.29
C SER A 715 -23.44 -7.24 37.76
N PRO A 716 -22.25 -7.36 38.38
CA PRO A 716 -21.52 -6.20 38.90
C PRO A 716 -21.23 -5.12 37.85
N SER A 717 -21.07 -5.51 36.59
CA SER A 717 -20.87 -4.61 35.46
C SER A 717 -22.12 -3.82 35.09
N VAL A 718 -23.31 -4.42 35.17
CA VAL A 718 -24.58 -3.72 34.92
C VAL A 718 -24.92 -2.77 36.08
N TYR A 719 -24.61 -3.17 37.32
CA TYR A 719 -24.77 -2.31 38.50
C TYR A 719 -23.82 -1.10 38.47
N ALA A 720 -22.59 -1.27 37.99
CA ALA A 720 -21.64 -0.17 37.82
C ALA A 720 -22.14 0.87 36.82
N VAL A 721 -22.69 0.44 35.69
CA VAL A 721 -23.26 1.32 34.66
C VAL A 721 -24.50 2.06 35.18
N LEU A 722 -25.34 1.42 36.00
CA LEU A 722 -26.50 2.09 36.61
C LEU A 722 -26.08 3.17 37.63
N ARG A 723 -24.99 2.95 38.37
CA ARG A 723 -24.44 3.96 39.29
C ARG A 723 -23.85 5.19 38.60
N GLU A 724 -23.40 5.05 37.36
CA GLU A 724 -22.92 6.18 36.56
C GLU A 724 -24.07 7.03 35.99
N ASN A 725 -25.26 6.46 35.84
CA ASN A 725 -26.39 7.10 35.16
C ASN A 725 -27.55 7.51 36.09
N LEU A 726 -27.58 7.05 37.35
CA LEU A 726 -28.64 7.35 38.31
C LEU A 726 -28.07 7.98 39.59
N SER A 727 -28.80 8.94 40.15
CA SER A 727 -28.41 9.58 41.41
C SER A 727 -28.57 8.62 42.60
N PRO A 728 -27.73 8.73 43.66
CA PRO A 728 -27.82 7.85 44.84
C PRO A 728 -29.21 7.80 45.47
N ALA A 729 -29.91 8.95 45.50
CA ALA A 729 -31.26 9.05 46.04
C ALA A 729 -32.27 8.23 45.24
N THR A 730 -32.12 8.12 43.91
CA THR A 730 -33.03 7.35 43.05
C THR A 730 -32.86 5.84 43.25
N ILE A 731 -31.66 5.39 43.62
CA ILE A 731 -31.34 3.98 43.88
C ILE A 731 -31.88 3.54 45.26
N GLU A 732 -31.85 4.43 46.26
CA GLU A 732 -32.44 4.17 47.59
C GLU A 732 -33.98 4.08 47.54
N THR A 733 -34.67 4.95 46.79
CA THR A 733 -36.14 4.88 46.70
C THR A 733 -36.64 3.59 46.01
N ALA A 734 -35.84 3.02 45.10
CA ALA A 734 -36.17 1.78 44.41
C ALA A 734 -35.93 0.53 45.27
N SER A 735 -35.02 0.60 46.24
CA SER A 735 -34.73 -0.52 47.16
C SER A 735 -35.68 -0.57 48.35
N SER A 736 -36.26 0.57 48.78
CA SER A 736 -37.24 0.62 49.87
C SER A 736 -38.62 0.04 49.52
N GLN A 737 -38.91 -0.27 48.25
CA GLN A 737 -40.21 -0.86 47.84
C GLN A 737 -40.26 -2.39 47.95
N TYR A 738 -39.16 -3.05 48.33
CA TYR A 738 -39.07 -4.51 48.44
C TYR A 738 -38.47 -4.99 49.78
N SER A 739 -38.55 -4.18 50.84
CA SER A 739 -38.26 -4.59 52.22
C SER A 739 -39.54 -4.82 53.01
#